data_AF-A0A821R200-F1
#
_entry.id   AF-A0A821R200-F1
#
_cell.length_a   1.000
_cell.length_b   1.000
_cell.length_c   1.000
_cell.angle_alpha   90.00
_cell.angle_beta   90.00
_cell.angle_gamma   90.00
#
_symmetry.space_group_name_H-M   'P 1'
#
loop_
_entity.id
_entity.type
_entity.pdbx_description
1 polymer ?
#
loop_
_entity_poly.entity_id
_entity_poly.type
_entity_poly.pdbx_seq_one_letter_code
_entity_poly.pdbx_strand_id
1 'polypeptide(L)'
;MVLGDGSGRHALRLAALAACIVVGALAPERLEPCSASPLCSCRTAHMSCTAVPLHRFPEWPRIELQHLDISMSNLEIITESALDGLHLQTLVLVANKLHYIEAHALSSMASSLASLDLGYNEFTEIPEQGLNDLRVLNWLNLQNNLISHIGPEVRWHYLEDTLTSLSLSNNQISHLKPQALSTLTHLLQLDLEGNYLRSISYDSLPQSLTVLKLSNNFLYGLSCDLMFNLPRLQILHLRHNLITFHTNGTCLHNKTKRLEKLDLSNNKLKDDVEIYLFREIQIRQIILDLNDLITIPKSVFLNNRIERLSISYNKLTSISRDLFISLKNSLEHLEIEHNKLSYLPDSLAQVLRLRHLSLAYNELEEAPPLPARIQTLSLAGNFLTSMPSTLHALEPGSIRYLDLSYNKISNLLPNEFRDWSTSLGTINLKGNRIAQINNNVFPVSLPVKEINLSFNDLYYVHPQSFSNLSGSLHVLESSSTLFSGYFPIEVDDGFENLSWLSFDNNDFHILKMSELAAYPYLKYLNLDYNRIIEIVIDDHSSNVSSSISNLRMSYNFLSSINKQSFSRTPELTNLDLSFNKISNLTKYTFSNLSNLRYLSLASNIIDSMETKTFANLPKLEILELQCNNLSYLYLNSLHNVSNEYVTFTINVSRNIIRFIEGDTPISINIFDGSYNDFYEVPTNFFIAVEYTIRHVILSHNKITHIVSEAFGQSAFLEILDLHKNSISVIKRKSFSDLVSLQILDLSFNAISQLSVEQFYNLRKLRYLKMDHNNIRLLPRDIFKNTIIEHLDLGFNEISLFPVTALSQIGFTLRHLDFTGNRIEYLDGNIFRNTQFLSSLSLGGNLLTVLSDNTFSSLGGLRRLDLSFNSIKANFKELFHNLPNLRHLNLANISLKSVPYLPLTNLTSLNLTSNYINSFKETDVKRLVNLRHLDISHNRLTSLVPKMWIHLRNLKILDVSYNPVVRITPNSFKGLNDLSHLNLNGLKYIDIIDQDSFRPLTSLRSLHLQTWSAINHSTFRLANITSSLPSLYKLVIHWKDKTMNEQLHGIDARKLRYLEVRGVNLERIHDDAFEPFASSQEIFIKITETSISKLPPAFMKHLGQIPQLGIDISYNQIARLNPAIFYPNFTSWSHVATKLLSGGLILTGNPLRCECGLAWLGAWLRRWLQENEAGSELRRAVHSATCTDQAGRHVALLQLRADEAECHASALSSDAQPNYSSFIYQMTFCLWILILR
;
A
#
# COMPACT_ATOMS: atom_id res chain seq x y z
N MET A 1 8.65 0.49 -0.64
CA MET A 1 8.32 -0.51 0.40
C MET A 1 9.30 -1.65 0.26
N VAL A 2 10.41 -1.61 0.98
CA VAL A 2 11.46 -2.63 0.94
C VAL A 2 12.12 -2.61 2.30
N LEU A 3 11.95 -3.63 3.13
CA LEU A 3 12.79 -3.82 4.32
C LEU A 3 13.09 -5.30 4.49
N GLY A 4 14.29 -5.68 4.06
CA GLY A 4 15.02 -6.82 4.61
C GLY A 4 16.05 -6.26 5.57
N ASP A 5 15.80 -6.40 6.87
CA ASP A 5 16.81 -6.29 7.93
C ASP A 5 16.27 -7.08 9.15
N GLY A 6 16.69 -8.33 9.27
CA GLY A 6 16.26 -9.26 10.33
C GLY A 6 16.74 -8.89 11.73
N SER A 7 17.80 -8.07 11.85
CA SER A 7 18.31 -7.54 13.12
C SER A 7 17.55 -6.28 13.59
N GLY A 8 16.87 -5.58 12.67
CA GLY A 8 15.96 -4.49 12.98
C GLY A 8 14.69 -4.96 13.67
N ARG A 9 14.30 -6.24 13.52
CA ARG A 9 13.04 -6.78 14.06
C ARG A 9 12.93 -6.72 15.58
N HIS A 10 14.03 -6.65 16.34
CA HIS A 10 13.96 -6.57 17.81
C HIS A 10 13.84 -5.14 18.33
N ALA A 11 14.53 -4.18 17.68
CA ALA A 11 14.39 -2.75 17.96
C ALA A 11 13.09 -2.20 17.37
N LEU A 12 12.66 -2.69 16.20
CA LEU A 12 11.32 -2.47 15.65
C LEU A 12 10.25 -3.21 16.43
N ARG A 13 10.48 -4.39 17.05
CA ARG A 13 9.49 -5.00 17.95
C ARG A 13 9.43 -4.34 19.31
N LEU A 14 10.51 -3.78 19.86
CA LEU A 14 10.45 -2.95 21.07
C LEU A 14 9.88 -1.56 20.78
N ALA A 15 10.20 -0.97 19.62
CA ALA A 15 9.59 0.26 19.13
C ALA A 15 8.17 0.03 18.62
N ALA A 16 7.80 -1.17 18.19
CA ALA A 16 6.44 -1.61 17.84
C ALA A 16 5.73 -2.29 19.00
N LEU A 17 6.37 -2.62 20.12
CA LEU A 17 5.69 -2.92 21.39
C LEU A 17 5.40 -1.60 22.08
N ALA A 18 6.36 -0.67 22.12
CA ALA A 18 6.12 0.70 22.53
C ALA A 18 5.11 1.37 21.58
N ALA A 19 5.23 1.17 20.26
CA ALA A 19 4.24 1.63 19.30
C ALA A 19 3.04 0.69 19.14
N CYS A 20 2.91 -0.52 19.68
CA CYS A 20 1.62 -1.24 19.70
C CYS A 20 0.89 -0.98 21.02
N ILE A 21 1.61 -0.69 22.10
CA ILE A 21 1.06 -0.13 23.33
C ILE A 21 0.64 1.33 23.08
N VAL A 22 1.29 2.05 22.15
CA VAL A 22 0.89 3.41 21.73
C VAL A 22 -0.04 3.43 20.51
N VAL A 23 0.11 2.58 19.48
CA VAL A 23 -0.79 2.51 18.29
C VAL A 23 -2.06 1.72 18.59
N GLY A 24 -2.01 0.75 19.49
CA GLY A 24 -3.22 0.17 20.11
C GLY A 24 -3.92 1.13 21.08
N ALA A 25 -3.29 2.27 21.38
CA ALA A 25 -3.83 3.40 22.13
C ALA A 25 -4.10 4.64 21.24
N LEU A 26 -3.78 4.59 19.94
CA LEU A 26 -4.17 5.62 19.00
C LEU A 26 -5.59 5.29 18.50
N ALA A 27 -6.57 5.58 19.35
CA ALA A 27 -7.69 6.33 18.80
C ALA A 27 -7.08 7.54 18.06
N PRO A 28 -7.53 7.90 16.84
CA PRO A 28 -6.95 9.03 16.11
C PRO A 28 -6.93 10.23 17.05
N GLU A 29 -5.74 10.66 17.50
CA GLU A 29 -5.61 11.83 18.37
C GLU A 29 -6.36 12.96 17.68
N ARG A 30 -7.32 13.56 18.40
CA ARG A 30 -8.21 14.61 17.88
C ARG A 30 -7.36 15.78 17.39
N LEU A 31 -7.09 15.76 16.10
CA LEU A 31 -6.57 16.88 15.34
C LEU A 31 -7.65 17.97 15.40
N GLU A 32 -7.40 19.02 16.18
CA GLU A 32 -8.37 20.10 16.33
C GLU A 32 -8.53 20.83 15.00
N PRO A 33 -9.76 21.08 14.53
CA PRO A 33 -9.98 21.83 13.31
C PRO A 33 -9.43 23.25 13.45
N CYS A 34 -8.69 23.73 12.46
CA CYS A 34 -8.15 25.08 12.49
C CYS A 34 -9.28 26.12 12.47
N SER A 35 -9.20 27.14 13.33
CA SER A 35 -10.22 28.21 13.39
C SER A 35 -10.43 28.94 12.06
N ALA A 36 -9.36 29.13 11.28
CA ALA A 36 -9.41 29.78 9.96
C ALA A 36 -9.71 28.81 8.80
N SER A 37 -9.46 27.51 8.95
CA SER A 37 -9.56 26.49 7.89
C SER A 37 -10.01 25.16 8.48
N PRO A 38 -11.30 24.98 8.77
CA PRO A 38 -11.71 23.93 9.68
C PRO A 38 -11.70 22.51 9.06
N LEU A 39 -11.57 22.40 7.74
CA LEU A 39 -11.24 21.14 7.06
C LEU A 39 -9.78 20.70 7.26
N CYS A 40 -8.93 21.61 7.70
CA CYS A 40 -7.55 21.34 8.08
C CYS A 40 -7.45 21.18 9.59
N SER A 41 -6.44 20.43 9.98
CA SER A 41 -6.09 20.20 11.38
C SER A 41 -4.97 21.10 11.85
N CYS A 42 -5.09 21.64 13.05
CA CYS A 42 -4.09 22.50 13.66
C CYS A 42 -3.66 21.97 15.03
N ARG A 43 -2.37 22.08 15.30
CA ARG A 43 -1.77 21.85 16.61
C ARG A 43 -0.64 22.85 16.82
N THR A 44 -0.79 23.74 17.79
CA THR A 44 0.21 24.79 18.12
C THR A 44 0.69 25.55 16.87
N ALA A 45 1.90 25.27 16.37
CA ALA A 45 2.53 25.90 15.19
C ALA A 45 2.53 24.99 13.93
N HIS A 46 1.74 23.91 13.95
CA HIS A 46 1.61 22.93 12.87
C HIS A 46 0.19 22.97 12.30
N MET A 47 0.10 23.01 10.97
CA MET A 47 -1.16 22.85 10.25
C MET A 47 -1.04 21.72 9.22
N SER A 48 -1.98 20.79 9.21
CA SER A 48 -2.06 19.70 8.23
C SER A 48 -3.43 19.65 7.56
N CYS A 49 -3.44 19.79 6.24
CA CYS A 49 -4.59 19.64 5.37
C CYS A 49 -4.40 18.36 4.53
N THR A 50 -5.02 17.26 4.95
CA THR A 50 -4.95 15.97 4.22
C THR A 50 -6.26 15.70 3.51
N ALA A 51 -6.19 15.40 2.20
CA ALA A 51 -7.36 15.13 1.36
C ALA A 51 -8.40 16.29 1.29
N VAL A 52 -7.97 17.52 1.61
CA VAL A 52 -8.80 18.73 1.48
C VAL A 52 -8.64 19.26 0.05
N PRO A 53 -9.70 19.31 -0.78
CA PRO A 53 -9.57 19.84 -2.13
C PRO A 53 -9.27 21.34 -2.09
N LEU A 54 -8.07 21.73 -2.53
CA LEU A 54 -7.62 23.13 -2.57
C LEU A 54 -7.31 23.51 -4.03
N HIS A 55 -8.10 24.42 -4.60
CA HIS A 55 -7.75 25.09 -5.86
C HIS A 55 -7.13 26.47 -5.62
N ARG A 56 -7.41 27.05 -4.45
CA ARG A 56 -6.70 28.18 -3.86
C ARG A 56 -6.23 27.80 -2.44
N PHE A 57 -5.12 28.38 -2.00
CA PHE A 57 -4.72 28.27 -0.61
C PHE A 57 -5.73 29.00 0.30
N PRO A 58 -6.00 28.46 1.50
CA PRO A 58 -6.89 29.13 2.44
C PRO A 58 -6.30 30.45 2.94
N GLU A 59 -7.13 31.29 3.55
CA GLU A 59 -6.61 32.40 4.36
C GLU A 59 -5.82 31.83 5.55
N TRP A 60 -4.56 32.22 5.64
CA TRP A 60 -3.68 31.73 6.68
C TRP A 60 -4.09 32.30 8.05
N PRO A 61 -4.16 31.45 9.10
CA PRO A 61 -4.39 31.96 10.45
C PRO A 61 -3.26 32.92 10.85
N ARG A 62 -3.56 33.94 11.67
CA ARG A 62 -2.56 34.90 12.21
C ARG A 62 -1.59 34.27 13.22
N ILE A 63 -1.44 32.95 13.20
CA ILE A 63 -0.57 32.17 14.09
C ILE A 63 0.79 32.05 13.40
N GLU A 64 1.88 32.15 14.16
CA GLU A 64 3.24 31.86 13.66
C GLU A 64 3.39 30.36 13.36
N LEU A 65 2.97 29.95 12.17
CA LEU A 65 3.14 28.58 11.68
C LEU A 65 4.63 28.32 11.40
N GLN A 66 5.13 27.18 11.86
CA GLN A 66 6.47 26.67 11.56
C GLN A 66 6.43 25.47 10.62
N HIS A 67 5.34 24.71 10.63
CA HIS A 67 5.16 23.52 9.81
C HIS A 67 3.81 23.56 9.10
N LEU A 68 3.85 23.39 7.78
CA LEU A 68 2.66 23.28 6.95
C LEU A 68 2.73 22.00 6.13
N ASP A 69 1.69 21.18 6.26
CA ASP A 69 1.48 19.97 5.46
C ASP A 69 0.18 20.10 4.67
N ILE A 70 0.28 20.06 3.34
CA ILE A 70 -0.86 20.01 2.45
C ILE A 70 -0.67 18.83 1.53
N SER A 71 -1.35 17.74 1.86
CA SER A 71 -1.18 16.46 1.17
C SER A 71 -2.49 15.97 0.56
N MET A 72 -2.41 15.29 -0.59
CA MET A 72 -3.59 14.73 -1.28
C MET A 72 -4.67 15.78 -1.64
N SER A 73 -4.28 17.04 -1.83
CA SER A 73 -5.19 18.19 -1.95
C SER A 73 -5.46 18.64 -3.40
N ASN A 74 -4.92 17.90 -4.38
CA ASN A 74 -5.03 18.19 -5.82
C ASN A 74 -4.46 19.56 -6.25
N LEU A 75 -3.55 20.15 -5.48
CA LEU A 75 -2.89 21.41 -5.85
C LEU A 75 -2.08 21.23 -7.13
N GLU A 76 -2.19 22.15 -8.07
CA GLU A 76 -1.48 22.09 -9.36
C GLU A 76 -0.30 23.05 -9.46
N ILE A 77 -0.38 24.22 -8.80
CA ILE A 77 0.61 25.29 -8.87
C ILE A 77 0.66 25.99 -7.52
N ILE A 78 1.82 26.57 -7.20
CA ILE A 78 1.96 27.56 -6.14
C ILE A 78 2.19 28.91 -6.81
N THR A 79 1.27 29.84 -6.59
CA THR A 79 1.36 31.21 -7.11
C THR A 79 2.16 32.11 -6.17
N GLU A 80 2.68 33.24 -6.65
CA GLU A 80 3.47 34.19 -5.85
C GLU A 80 2.80 34.53 -4.50
N SER A 81 1.51 34.91 -4.55
CA SER A 81 0.75 35.30 -3.35
C SER A 81 0.22 34.14 -2.49
N ALA A 82 0.51 32.89 -2.85
CA ALA A 82 -0.08 31.72 -2.19
C ALA A 82 0.35 31.60 -0.72
N LEU A 83 1.64 31.81 -0.44
CA LEU A 83 2.27 31.58 0.86
C LEU A 83 2.85 32.87 1.46
N ASP A 84 2.34 34.02 1.01
CA ASP A 84 2.76 35.32 1.49
C ASP A 84 2.52 35.47 3.00
N GLY A 85 3.50 36.05 3.70
CA GLY A 85 3.45 36.32 5.14
C GLY A 85 3.70 35.13 6.05
N LEU A 86 3.94 33.92 5.51
CA LEU A 86 4.33 32.76 6.30
C LEU A 86 5.85 32.71 6.52
N HIS A 87 6.28 32.19 7.68
CA HIS A 87 7.69 32.01 8.06
C HIS A 87 7.98 30.56 8.46
N LEU A 88 7.65 29.62 7.58
CA LEU A 88 7.77 28.18 7.86
C LEU A 88 9.24 27.73 7.94
N GLN A 89 9.49 26.73 8.78
CA GLN A 89 10.71 25.92 8.81
C GLN A 89 10.59 24.67 7.94
N THR A 90 9.38 24.11 7.84
CA THR A 90 9.09 22.92 7.04
C THR A 90 7.81 23.10 6.23
N LEU A 91 7.88 22.78 4.94
CA LEU A 91 6.76 22.78 4.01
C LEU A 91 6.65 21.41 3.33
N VAL A 92 5.50 20.75 3.51
CA VAL A 92 5.19 19.43 2.93
C VAL A 92 4.03 19.60 1.96
N LEU A 93 4.25 19.28 0.69
CA LEU A 93 3.27 19.38 -0.39
C LEU A 93 3.14 18.05 -1.14
N VAL A 94 3.01 16.97 -0.40
CA VAL A 94 3.14 15.60 -0.93
C VAL A 94 1.84 15.11 -1.58
N ALA A 95 1.95 14.28 -2.62
CA ALA A 95 0.80 13.64 -3.26
C ALA A 95 -0.24 14.64 -3.81
N ASN A 96 0.24 15.76 -4.36
CA ASN A 96 -0.58 16.72 -5.10
C ASN A 96 -0.41 16.51 -6.62
N LYS A 97 -0.76 17.51 -7.43
CA LYS A 97 -0.58 17.54 -8.88
C LYS A 97 0.35 18.68 -9.29
N LEU A 98 1.28 19.07 -8.40
CA LEU A 98 2.13 20.22 -8.59
C LEU A 98 3.08 19.98 -9.75
N HIS A 99 3.13 20.90 -10.69
CA HIS A 99 4.02 20.82 -11.85
C HIS A 99 4.80 22.11 -12.09
N TYR A 100 4.56 23.13 -11.28
CA TYR A 100 5.21 24.44 -11.37
C TYR A 100 5.07 25.23 -10.07
N ILE A 101 6.10 25.99 -9.72
CA ILE A 101 6.12 26.96 -8.62
C ILE A 101 6.53 28.29 -9.25
N GLU A 102 5.70 29.32 -9.09
CA GLU A 102 6.01 30.66 -9.60
C GLU A 102 7.24 31.24 -8.89
N ALA A 103 7.97 32.12 -9.59
CA ALA A 103 9.05 32.86 -8.99
C ALA A 103 8.54 33.66 -7.78
N HIS A 104 9.36 33.76 -6.74
CA HIS A 104 9.06 34.49 -5.49
C HIS A 104 7.91 33.92 -4.64
N ALA A 105 7.26 32.82 -5.04
CA ALA A 105 6.20 32.18 -4.26
C ALA A 105 6.65 31.65 -2.88
N LEU A 106 7.96 31.44 -2.69
CA LEU A 106 8.56 31.01 -1.41
C LEU A 106 9.42 32.11 -0.76
N SER A 107 9.37 33.34 -1.29
CA SER A 107 10.26 34.45 -0.88
C SER A 107 10.07 34.86 0.58
N SER A 108 8.84 34.80 1.11
CA SER A 108 8.50 35.06 2.52
C SER A 108 9.24 34.17 3.51
N MET A 109 9.65 32.98 3.07
CA MET A 109 10.31 31.95 3.87
C MET A 109 11.78 31.74 3.49
N ALA A 110 12.34 32.63 2.66
CA ALA A 110 13.70 32.53 2.14
C ALA A 110 14.77 32.27 3.22
N SER A 111 14.62 32.87 4.40
CA SER A 111 15.55 32.76 5.53
C SER A 111 15.13 31.77 6.63
N SER A 112 13.96 31.14 6.52
CA SER A 112 13.43 30.23 7.55
C SER A 112 13.27 28.79 7.08
N LEU A 113 13.01 28.54 5.79
CA LEU A 113 12.64 27.23 5.26
C LEU A 113 13.85 26.29 5.16
N ALA A 114 13.98 25.36 6.11
CA ALA A 114 15.06 24.38 6.17
C ALA A 114 14.73 23.05 5.45
N SER A 115 13.44 22.72 5.34
CA SER A 115 12.96 21.44 4.80
C SER A 115 11.78 21.64 3.84
N LEU A 116 11.90 21.10 2.63
CA LEU A 116 10.87 21.18 1.59
C LEU A 116 10.61 19.78 0.98
N ASP A 117 9.38 19.28 1.16
CA ASP A 117 8.92 18.04 0.54
C ASP A 117 7.94 18.31 -0.61
N LEU A 118 8.37 17.99 -1.82
CA LEU A 118 7.59 18.06 -3.06
C LEU A 118 7.36 16.66 -3.67
N GLY A 119 7.42 15.61 -2.85
CA GLY A 119 7.28 14.23 -3.29
C GLY A 119 5.89 13.89 -3.87
N TYR A 120 5.82 12.92 -4.79
CA TYR A 120 4.58 12.45 -5.42
C TYR A 120 3.79 13.58 -6.10
N ASN A 121 4.48 14.36 -6.94
CA ASN A 121 3.89 15.43 -7.73
C ASN A 121 4.12 15.18 -9.24
N GLU A 122 3.83 16.17 -10.08
CA GLU A 122 3.93 16.09 -11.53
C GLU A 122 5.11 16.94 -12.07
N PHE A 123 6.14 17.23 -11.25
CA PHE A 123 7.28 18.03 -11.69
C PHE A 123 8.06 17.34 -12.80
N THR A 124 8.28 18.09 -13.86
CA THR A 124 8.90 17.62 -15.11
C THR A 124 10.40 17.89 -15.16
N GLU A 125 10.85 18.84 -14.35
CA GLU A 125 12.19 19.41 -14.22
C GLU A 125 12.36 19.94 -12.80
N ILE A 126 13.58 20.34 -12.42
CA ILE A 126 13.83 21.00 -11.13
C ILE A 126 13.14 22.36 -11.14
N PRO A 127 12.32 22.72 -10.13
CA PRO A 127 11.60 24.00 -10.11
C PRO A 127 12.51 25.17 -9.72
N GLU A 128 13.53 25.46 -10.53
CA GLU A 128 14.59 26.43 -10.24
C GLU A 128 14.05 27.84 -9.92
N GLN A 129 12.98 28.27 -10.62
CA GLN A 129 12.38 29.59 -10.43
C GLN A 129 11.73 29.75 -9.06
N GLY A 130 11.12 28.69 -8.52
CA GLY A 130 10.49 28.73 -7.19
C GLY A 130 11.48 28.55 -6.05
N LEU A 131 12.66 27.98 -6.33
CA LEU A 131 13.70 27.70 -5.33
C LEU A 131 14.76 28.81 -5.23
N ASN A 132 14.78 29.75 -6.17
CA ASN A 132 15.85 30.75 -6.33
C ASN A 132 16.09 31.63 -5.09
N ASP A 133 15.07 31.90 -4.29
CA ASP A 133 15.14 32.82 -3.15
C ASP A 133 15.58 32.13 -1.84
N LEU A 134 15.55 30.80 -1.77
CA LEU A 134 15.77 30.04 -0.54
C LEU A 134 17.24 30.00 -0.13
N ARG A 135 17.57 30.51 1.06
CA ARG A 135 18.96 30.70 1.53
C ARG A 135 19.41 29.77 2.66
N VAL A 136 18.51 28.96 3.20
CA VAL A 136 18.79 28.08 4.36
C VAL A 136 18.30 26.64 4.16
N LEU A 137 17.85 26.29 2.96
CA LEU A 137 17.26 24.99 2.68
C LEU A 137 18.34 23.90 2.74
N ASN A 138 18.17 22.96 3.67
CA ASN A 138 19.12 21.88 3.93
C ASN A 138 18.69 20.54 3.32
N TRP A 139 17.37 20.32 3.23
CA TRP A 139 16.78 19.08 2.73
C TRP A 139 15.70 19.39 1.69
N LEU A 140 15.85 18.81 0.50
CA LEU A 140 14.92 18.91 -0.61
C LEU A 140 14.51 17.51 -1.08
N ASN A 141 13.21 17.24 -1.05
CA ASN A 141 12.65 15.98 -1.53
C ASN A 141 11.80 16.18 -2.78
N LEU A 142 12.23 15.60 -3.89
CA LEU A 142 11.57 15.60 -5.19
C LEU A 142 11.23 14.17 -5.66
N GLN A 143 11.11 13.22 -4.72
CA GLN A 143 10.84 11.83 -5.05
C GLN A 143 9.51 11.62 -5.79
N ASN A 144 9.40 10.56 -6.60
CA ASN A 144 8.17 10.19 -7.32
C ASN A 144 7.57 11.36 -8.13
N ASN A 145 8.42 12.09 -8.84
CA ASN A 145 8.03 13.09 -9.82
C ASN A 145 8.31 12.56 -11.25
N LEU A 146 8.20 13.43 -12.25
CA LEU A 146 8.43 13.12 -13.66
C LEU A 146 9.73 13.78 -14.17
N ILE A 147 10.71 14.03 -13.30
CA ILE A 147 11.96 14.70 -13.67
C ILE A 147 12.79 13.76 -14.54
N SER A 148 13.17 14.20 -15.74
CA SER A 148 13.91 13.35 -16.69
C SER A 148 15.29 13.87 -17.06
N HIS A 149 15.55 15.15 -16.77
CA HIS A 149 16.79 15.82 -17.17
C HIS A 149 17.39 16.61 -16.02
N ILE A 150 18.71 16.43 -15.81
CA ILE A 150 19.51 17.24 -14.90
C ILE A 150 20.86 17.51 -15.59
N GLY A 151 21.17 18.78 -15.77
CA GLY A 151 22.36 19.23 -16.47
C GLY A 151 22.98 20.47 -15.81
N PRO A 152 24.16 20.90 -16.29
CA PRO A 152 24.85 22.09 -15.76
C PRO A 152 24.06 23.39 -16.00
N GLU A 153 23.04 23.36 -16.86
CA GLU A 153 22.11 24.48 -17.04
C GLU A 153 21.20 24.75 -15.84
N VAL A 154 20.99 23.77 -14.95
CA VAL A 154 20.15 23.93 -13.75
C VAL A 154 20.87 24.84 -12.76
N ARG A 155 20.27 25.99 -12.46
CA ARG A 155 20.86 26.95 -11.51
C ARG A 155 20.30 26.71 -10.11
N TRP A 156 21.15 26.22 -9.21
CA TRP A 156 20.78 25.96 -7.82
C TRP A 156 20.82 27.22 -6.94
N HIS A 157 21.35 28.34 -7.45
CA HIS A 157 21.41 29.63 -6.77
C HIS A 157 22.05 29.50 -5.37
N TYR A 158 21.37 29.93 -4.30
CA TYR A 158 21.89 29.82 -2.93
C TYR A 158 21.99 28.38 -2.41
N LEU A 159 21.30 27.42 -3.05
CA LEU A 159 21.29 26.02 -2.61
C LEU A 159 22.61 25.30 -2.84
N GLU A 160 23.52 25.87 -3.65
CA GLU A 160 24.87 25.35 -3.89
C GLU A 160 25.68 25.20 -2.58
N ASP A 161 25.45 26.10 -1.62
CA ASP A 161 26.17 26.16 -0.36
C ASP A 161 25.37 25.67 0.86
N THR A 162 24.06 25.43 0.72
CA THR A 162 23.18 25.08 1.86
C THR A 162 22.71 23.63 1.82
N LEU A 163 22.49 23.07 0.63
CA LEU A 163 21.81 21.80 0.49
C LEU A 163 22.72 20.64 0.94
N THR A 164 22.27 19.89 1.95
CA THR A 164 23.02 18.75 2.52
C THR A 164 22.45 17.41 2.07
N SER A 165 21.15 17.37 1.72
CA SER A 165 20.47 16.16 1.30
C SER A 165 19.47 16.45 0.19
N LEU A 166 19.59 15.70 -0.90
CA LEU A 166 18.74 15.82 -2.10
C LEU A 166 18.18 14.45 -2.45
N SER A 167 16.85 14.36 -2.49
CA SER A 167 16.15 13.16 -2.94
C SER A 167 15.51 13.39 -4.31
N LEU A 168 15.96 12.60 -5.29
CA LEU A 168 15.46 12.55 -6.66
C LEU A 168 14.98 11.13 -7.00
N SER A 169 14.62 10.33 -5.99
CA SER A 169 14.26 8.94 -6.18
C SER A 169 12.96 8.76 -6.98
N ASN A 170 12.81 7.64 -7.67
CA ASN A 170 11.65 7.28 -8.49
C ASN A 170 11.24 8.37 -9.50
N ASN A 171 12.23 9.05 -10.07
CA ASN A 171 12.04 9.96 -11.20
C ASN A 171 12.36 9.23 -12.53
N GLN A 172 12.49 9.99 -13.60
CA GLN A 172 12.70 9.51 -14.96
C GLN A 172 14.11 9.83 -15.51
N ILE A 173 15.09 10.01 -14.62
CA ILE A 173 16.45 10.47 -14.97
C ILE A 173 17.21 9.33 -15.64
N SER A 174 17.55 9.49 -16.92
CA SER A 174 18.30 8.49 -17.70
C SER A 174 19.82 8.70 -17.70
N HIS A 175 20.25 9.95 -17.55
CA HIS A 175 21.66 10.34 -17.57
C HIS A 175 21.84 11.61 -16.75
N LEU A 176 22.98 11.71 -16.06
CA LEU A 176 23.47 12.96 -15.48
C LEU A 176 24.56 13.50 -16.41
N LYS A 177 24.38 14.72 -16.92
CA LYS A 177 25.46 15.36 -17.70
C LYS A 177 26.67 15.64 -16.80
N PRO A 178 27.89 15.73 -17.36
CA PRO A 178 29.05 16.24 -16.63
C PRO A 178 28.72 17.55 -15.92
N GLN A 179 29.21 17.72 -14.69
CA GLN A 179 29.01 18.90 -13.85
C GLN A 179 27.55 19.19 -13.44
N ALA A 180 26.60 18.29 -13.68
CA ALA A 180 25.18 18.54 -13.41
C ALA A 180 24.86 18.83 -11.93
N LEU A 181 25.50 18.15 -10.99
CA LEU A 181 25.33 18.35 -9.55
C LEU A 181 26.64 18.75 -8.85
N SER A 182 27.71 19.01 -9.60
CA SER A 182 29.03 19.29 -9.02
C SER A 182 29.08 20.61 -8.27
N THR A 183 28.17 21.55 -8.56
CA THR A 183 28.10 22.86 -7.90
C THR A 183 27.53 22.78 -6.48
N LEU A 184 26.86 21.69 -6.10
CA LEU A 184 26.32 21.48 -4.75
C LEU A 184 27.44 21.11 -3.76
N THR A 185 28.24 22.08 -3.35
CA THR A 185 29.50 21.87 -2.62
C THR A 185 29.33 21.26 -1.23
N HIS A 186 28.15 21.38 -0.62
CA HIS A 186 27.85 20.89 0.72
C HIS A 186 26.98 19.61 0.74
N LEU A 187 26.65 19.05 -0.42
CA LEU A 187 25.77 17.88 -0.51
C LEU A 187 26.43 16.62 0.06
N LEU A 188 25.86 16.09 1.15
CA LEU A 188 26.36 14.89 1.83
C LEU A 188 25.64 13.63 1.34
N GLN A 189 24.32 13.73 1.15
CA GLN A 189 23.47 12.61 0.73
C GLN A 189 22.76 12.92 -0.59
N LEU A 190 22.90 11.99 -1.55
CA LEU A 190 22.18 12.02 -2.81
C LEU A 190 21.41 10.73 -3.03
N ASP A 191 20.09 10.84 -3.18
CA ASP A 191 19.19 9.74 -3.48
C ASP A 191 18.74 9.77 -4.94
N LEU A 192 19.26 8.85 -5.74
CA LEU A 192 18.91 8.65 -7.16
C LEU A 192 18.24 7.28 -7.38
N GLU A 193 17.72 6.67 -6.31
CA GLU A 193 17.10 5.35 -6.40
C GLU A 193 15.92 5.33 -7.38
N GLY A 194 15.70 4.22 -8.10
CA GLY A 194 14.48 4.04 -8.91
C GLY A 194 14.45 4.81 -10.23
N ASN A 195 15.54 5.47 -10.62
CA ASN A 195 15.71 6.19 -11.87
C ASN A 195 16.11 5.27 -13.05
N TYR A 196 16.46 5.85 -14.19
CA TYR A 196 16.80 5.14 -15.43
C TYR A 196 18.30 5.19 -15.76
N LEU A 197 19.16 5.38 -14.76
CA LEU A 197 20.60 5.56 -14.96
C LEU A 197 21.27 4.28 -15.45
N ARG A 198 22.08 4.37 -16.52
CA ARG A 198 22.87 3.24 -17.06
C ARG A 198 24.35 3.30 -16.71
N SER A 199 24.85 4.51 -16.52
CA SER A 199 26.20 4.78 -16.08
C SER A 199 26.18 6.04 -15.23
N ILE A 200 27.17 6.18 -14.36
CA ILE A 200 27.38 7.39 -13.60
C ILE A 200 28.85 7.76 -13.66
N SER A 201 29.12 9.04 -13.90
CA SER A 201 30.46 9.59 -13.96
C SER A 201 30.72 10.43 -12.72
N TYR A 202 31.94 10.36 -12.18
CA TYR A 202 32.29 11.05 -10.94
C TYR A 202 32.24 12.59 -11.08
N ASP A 203 32.46 13.12 -12.29
CA ASP A 203 32.42 14.54 -12.62
C ASP A 203 31.00 15.14 -12.65
N SER A 204 29.97 14.29 -12.69
CA SER A 204 28.57 14.70 -12.57
C SER A 204 28.12 14.91 -11.11
N LEU A 205 28.93 14.47 -10.14
CA LEU A 205 28.60 14.40 -8.72
C LEU A 205 29.45 15.38 -7.88
N PRO A 206 28.93 15.87 -6.74
CA PRO A 206 29.70 16.71 -5.83
C PRO A 206 30.72 15.90 -5.00
N GLN A 207 31.90 16.50 -4.76
CA GLN A 207 33.02 15.84 -4.04
C GLN A 207 32.77 15.65 -2.53
N SER A 208 31.77 16.35 -1.98
CA SER A 208 31.38 16.30 -0.56
C SER A 208 30.58 15.06 -0.17
N LEU A 209 30.06 14.30 -1.14
CA LEU A 209 29.18 13.16 -0.91
C LEU A 209 29.78 12.11 0.03
N THR A 210 28.99 11.71 1.02
CA THR A 210 29.26 10.59 1.94
C THR A 210 28.34 9.41 1.64
N VAL A 211 27.08 9.67 1.24
CA VAL A 211 26.06 8.66 0.95
C VAL A 211 25.54 8.83 -0.47
N LEU A 212 25.71 7.80 -1.29
CA LEU A 212 25.18 7.75 -2.65
C LEU A 212 24.25 6.54 -2.81
N LYS A 213 22.97 6.82 -3.10
CA LYS A 213 21.98 5.77 -3.37
C LYS A 213 21.65 5.72 -4.85
N LEU A 214 21.96 4.58 -5.46
CA LEU A 214 21.77 4.30 -6.88
C LEU A 214 21.01 2.99 -7.09
N SER A 215 20.28 2.53 -6.07
CA SER A 215 19.50 1.30 -6.15
C SER A 215 18.40 1.40 -7.22
N ASN A 216 17.88 0.28 -7.70
CA ASN A 216 16.77 0.24 -8.67
C ASN A 216 17.02 1.07 -9.94
N ASN A 217 18.25 1.03 -10.47
CA ASN A 217 18.66 1.65 -11.73
C ASN A 217 19.10 0.57 -12.75
N PHE A 218 19.80 0.95 -13.81
CA PHE A 218 20.24 0.07 -14.89
C PHE A 218 21.77 0.05 -15.07
N LEU A 219 22.53 0.25 -13.98
CA LEU A 219 23.99 0.31 -14.02
C LEU A 219 24.59 -1.06 -14.38
N TYR A 220 25.40 -1.15 -15.44
CA TYR A 220 26.00 -2.41 -15.91
C TYR A 220 27.37 -2.73 -15.28
N GLY A 221 28.03 -1.73 -14.73
CA GLY A 221 29.36 -1.87 -14.13
C GLY A 221 29.62 -0.77 -13.12
N LEU A 222 30.61 -1.01 -12.26
CA LEU A 222 31.09 -0.04 -11.28
C LEU A 222 32.47 0.45 -11.71
N SER A 223 32.59 1.75 -12.03
CA SER A 223 33.87 2.34 -12.43
C SER A 223 34.78 2.57 -11.22
N CYS A 224 36.08 2.26 -11.36
CA CYS A 224 37.09 2.58 -10.33
C CYS A 224 37.11 4.10 -10.06
N ASP A 225 37.02 4.92 -11.11
CA ASP A 225 37.07 6.39 -11.01
C ASP A 225 35.99 6.94 -10.06
N LEU A 226 34.79 6.35 -10.06
CA LEU A 226 33.71 6.75 -9.15
C LEU A 226 34.09 6.57 -7.69
N MET A 227 34.78 5.46 -7.37
CA MET A 227 35.12 5.12 -5.99
C MET A 227 36.32 5.90 -5.47
N PHE A 228 37.32 6.13 -6.33
CA PHE A 228 38.57 6.78 -5.94
C PHE A 228 38.54 8.31 -6.09
N ASN A 229 37.74 8.87 -7.02
CA ASN A 229 37.65 10.33 -7.21
C ASN A 229 36.57 11.01 -6.35
N LEU A 230 35.76 10.23 -5.61
CA LEU A 230 34.87 10.75 -4.56
C LEU A 230 35.52 10.53 -3.18
N PRO A 231 36.25 11.50 -2.61
CA PRO A 231 37.13 11.26 -1.46
C PRO A 231 36.36 10.91 -0.18
N ARG A 232 35.19 11.52 0.04
CA ARG A 232 34.38 11.37 1.26
C ARG A 232 33.35 10.24 1.21
N LEU A 233 33.18 9.58 0.06
CA LEU A 233 32.18 8.52 -0.08
C LEU A 233 32.44 7.39 0.91
N GLN A 234 31.42 7.05 1.71
CA GLN A 234 31.43 6.03 2.76
C GLN A 234 30.38 4.94 2.52
N ILE A 235 29.19 5.32 2.04
CA ILE A 235 28.05 4.42 1.83
C ILE A 235 27.62 4.47 0.37
N LEU A 236 27.57 3.29 -0.26
CA LEU A 236 27.14 3.13 -1.65
C LEU A 236 26.08 2.05 -1.76
N HIS A 237 24.87 2.44 -2.19
CA HIS A 237 23.77 1.51 -2.45
C HIS A 237 23.59 1.29 -3.95
N LEU A 238 23.75 0.05 -4.39
CA LEU A 238 23.65 -0.38 -5.79
C LEU A 238 22.71 -1.57 -5.96
N ARG A 239 21.78 -1.76 -5.01
CA ARG A 239 20.80 -2.85 -5.06
C ARG A 239 19.99 -2.80 -6.35
N HIS A 240 19.67 -3.94 -6.96
CA HIS A 240 18.80 -4.02 -8.14
C HIS A 240 19.30 -3.17 -9.33
N ASN A 241 20.52 -3.47 -9.76
CA ASN A 241 21.10 -2.94 -10.99
C ASN A 241 21.43 -4.10 -11.95
N LEU A 242 22.26 -3.84 -12.95
CA LEU A 242 22.76 -4.81 -13.93
C LEU A 242 24.23 -5.15 -13.74
N ILE A 243 24.79 -4.89 -12.55
CA ILE A 243 26.24 -4.89 -12.38
C ILE A 243 26.78 -6.30 -12.61
N THR A 244 27.72 -6.39 -13.55
CA THR A 244 28.58 -7.56 -13.78
C THR A 244 30.03 -7.12 -13.69
N PHE A 245 30.89 -7.97 -13.14
CA PHE A 245 32.34 -7.75 -13.20
C PHE A 245 32.90 -8.47 -14.42
N HIS A 246 33.72 -7.77 -15.21
CA HIS A 246 34.46 -8.35 -16.33
C HIS A 246 35.94 -8.49 -15.95
N THR A 247 36.60 -9.53 -16.45
CA THR A 247 38.00 -9.88 -16.14
C THR A 247 39.04 -8.83 -16.57
N ASN A 248 38.68 -7.90 -17.47
CA ASN A 248 39.65 -7.04 -18.16
C ASN A 248 39.80 -5.62 -17.55
N GLY A 249 39.16 -5.32 -16.42
CA GLY A 249 39.31 -4.02 -15.76
C GLY A 249 40.35 -4.07 -14.63
N THR A 250 41.58 -3.68 -14.90
CA THR A 250 42.56 -3.42 -13.83
C THR A 250 42.28 -2.05 -13.23
N CYS A 251 41.77 -1.98 -12.00
CA CYS A 251 41.99 -0.78 -11.18
C CYS A 251 43.49 -0.78 -10.84
N LEU A 252 44.20 0.28 -11.22
CA LEU A 252 45.61 0.46 -10.91
C LEU A 252 45.72 1.75 -10.09
N HIS A 253 45.40 1.67 -8.80
CA HIS A 253 45.53 2.79 -7.89
C HIS A 253 46.49 2.48 -6.74
N ASN A 254 47.45 3.39 -6.51
CA ASN A 254 48.42 3.27 -5.42
C ASN A 254 47.84 3.60 -4.02
N LYS A 255 46.52 3.83 -3.90
CA LYS A 255 45.86 4.22 -2.65
C LYS A 255 44.69 3.29 -2.36
N THR A 256 44.53 2.89 -1.09
CA THR A 256 43.39 2.08 -0.64
C THR A 256 42.18 2.96 -0.30
N LYS A 257 41.00 2.65 -0.82
CA LYS A 257 39.74 3.33 -0.46
C LYS A 257 39.04 2.58 0.67
N ARG A 258 38.49 3.30 1.65
CA ARG A 258 37.67 2.72 2.74
C ARG A 258 36.20 3.03 2.50
N LEU A 259 35.36 2.01 2.59
CA LEU A 259 33.90 2.15 2.60
C LEU A 259 33.34 1.56 3.89
N GLU A 260 32.36 2.27 4.45
CA GLU A 260 31.59 1.77 5.59
C GLU A 260 30.59 0.72 5.13
N LYS A 261 29.85 0.98 4.04
CA LYS A 261 28.83 0.06 3.54
C LYS A 261 28.79 0.02 2.01
N LEU A 262 28.76 -1.19 1.47
CA LEU A 262 28.54 -1.46 0.05
C LEU A 262 27.42 -2.49 -0.13
N ASP A 263 26.34 -2.08 -0.77
CA ASP A 263 25.20 -2.94 -1.08
C ASP A 263 25.14 -3.25 -2.57
N LEU A 264 25.43 -4.49 -2.94
CA LEU A 264 25.39 -5.02 -4.30
C LEU A 264 24.29 -6.08 -4.48
N SER A 265 23.28 -6.06 -3.63
CA SER A 265 22.21 -7.05 -3.67
C SER A 265 21.43 -7.02 -5.00
N ASN A 266 20.92 -8.16 -5.44
CA ASN A 266 20.05 -8.27 -6.62
C ASN A 266 20.69 -7.73 -7.91
N ASN A 267 21.95 -8.11 -8.16
CA ASN A 267 22.67 -7.84 -9.41
C ASN A 267 22.90 -9.16 -10.18
N LYS A 268 23.78 -9.17 -11.19
CA LYS A 268 24.11 -10.39 -11.96
C LYS A 268 25.49 -10.93 -11.57
N LEU A 269 25.80 -10.92 -10.27
CA LEU A 269 27.10 -11.38 -9.77
C LEU A 269 27.20 -12.91 -9.82
N LYS A 270 28.34 -13.40 -10.32
CA LYS A 270 28.71 -14.81 -10.38
C LYS A 270 30.08 -15.02 -9.74
N ASP A 271 30.35 -16.24 -9.34
CA ASP A 271 31.55 -16.66 -8.60
C ASP A 271 32.78 -16.92 -9.49
N ASP A 272 32.60 -17.03 -10.80
CA ASP A 272 33.64 -17.33 -11.79
C ASP A 272 34.58 -16.16 -12.12
N VAL A 273 34.27 -14.93 -11.66
CA VAL A 273 35.05 -13.73 -11.96
C VAL A 273 35.78 -13.23 -10.72
N GLU A 274 37.11 -13.19 -10.77
CA GLU A 274 37.90 -12.52 -9.76
C GLU A 274 37.71 -11.00 -9.83
N ILE A 275 37.18 -10.41 -8.77
CA ILE A 275 36.86 -8.98 -8.71
C ILE A 275 38.09 -8.22 -8.20
N TYR A 276 38.90 -7.70 -9.12
CA TYR A 276 40.12 -6.93 -8.79
C TYR A 276 39.84 -5.70 -7.92
N LEU A 277 38.67 -5.06 -8.09
CA LEU A 277 38.23 -3.93 -7.29
C LEU A 277 38.27 -4.22 -5.77
N PHE A 278 37.90 -5.44 -5.35
CA PHE A 278 37.91 -5.81 -3.92
C PHE A 278 39.31 -6.03 -3.34
N ARG A 279 40.36 -6.09 -4.17
CA ARG A 279 41.75 -6.14 -3.69
C ARG A 279 42.23 -4.78 -3.20
N GLU A 280 41.72 -3.68 -3.77
CA GLU A 280 42.18 -2.31 -3.50
C GLU A 280 41.28 -1.52 -2.53
N ILE A 281 40.13 -2.09 -2.14
CA ILE A 281 39.12 -1.45 -1.29
C ILE A 281 38.96 -2.20 0.03
N GLN A 282 38.89 -1.45 1.11
CA GLN A 282 38.57 -1.94 2.45
C GLN A 282 37.11 -1.67 2.78
N ILE A 283 36.34 -2.72 3.05
CA ILE A 283 34.89 -2.66 3.31
C ILE A 283 34.60 -3.17 4.72
N ARG A 284 33.81 -2.39 5.47
CA ARG A 284 33.35 -2.76 6.82
C ARG A 284 32.04 -3.55 6.79
N GLN A 285 31.08 -3.15 5.95
CA GLN A 285 29.81 -3.85 5.75
C GLN A 285 29.57 -4.14 4.26
N ILE A 286 29.32 -5.40 3.91
CA ILE A 286 29.01 -5.81 2.54
C ILE A 286 27.73 -6.63 2.49
N ILE A 287 26.86 -6.29 1.54
CA ILE A 287 25.59 -6.97 1.28
C ILE A 287 25.62 -7.51 -0.15
N LEU A 288 25.53 -8.83 -0.28
CA LEU A 288 25.61 -9.60 -1.53
C LEU A 288 24.34 -10.42 -1.78
N ASP A 289 23.25 -10.07 -1.10
CA ASP A 289 22.00 -10.83 -1.16
C ASP A 289 21.44 -10.92 -2.57
N LEU A 290 20.61 -11.93 -2.84
CA LEU A 290 19.81 -12.01 -4.07
C LEU A 290 20.65 -12.06 -5.36
N ASN A 291 21.86 -12.63 -5.31
CA ASN A 291 22.68 -12.90 -6.49
C ASN A 291 22.65 -14.39 -6.85
N ASP A 292 23.38 -14.80 -7.89
CA ASP A 292 23.48 -16.20 -8.33
C ASP A 292 24.73 -16.90 -7.76
N LEU A 293 25.22 -16.46 -6.59
CA LEU A 293 26.50 -16.96 -6.02
C LEU A 293 26.36 -18.40 -5.50
N ILE A 294 27.28 -19.26 -5.91
CA ILE A 294 27.41 -20.65 -5.40
C ILE A 294 28.47 -20.72 -4.30
N THR A 295 29.48 -19.84 -4.37
CA THR A 295 30.53 -19.68 -3.34
C THR A 295 30.80 -18.20 -3.06
N ILE A 296 31.43 -17.92 -1.91
CA ILE A 296 31.84 -16.56 -1.53
C ILE A 296 33.22 -16.26 -2.14
N PRO A 297 33.37 -15.25 -3.02
CA PRO A 297 34.66 -14.95 -3.64
C PRO A 297 35.74 -14.61 -2.61
N LYS A 298 36.90 -15.25 -2.70
CA LYS A 298 38.00 -15.08 -1.72
C LYS A 298 38.48 -13.63 -1.60
N SER A 299 38.43 -12.87 -2.69
CA SER A 299 38.82 -11.45 -2.71
C SER A 299 37.96 -10.57 -1.80
N VAL A 300 36.72 -10.98 -1.48
CA VAL A 300 35.83 -10.24 -0.58
C VAL A 300 36.38 -10.24 0.85
N PHE A 301 36.90 -11.37 1.35
CA PHE A 301 37.27 -11.51 2.77
C PHE A 301 38.76 -11.59 3.06
N LEU A 302 39.64 -11.91 2.09
CA LEU A 302 41.08 -12.08 2.35
C LEU A 302 41.78 -10.79 2.82
N ASN A 303 41.43 -9.63 2.25
CA ASN A 303 42.09 -8.34 2.52
C ASN A 303 41.21 -7.36 3.31
N ASN A 304 40.04 -7.80 3.79
CA ASN A 304 39.04 -6.95 4.43
C ASN A 304 38.88 -7.27 5.92
N ARG A 305 38.45 -6.28 6.70
CA ARG A 305 38.03 -6.44 8.11
C ARG A 305 36.52 -6.28 8.19
N ILE A 306 35.81 -7.21 7.55
CA ILE A 306 34.35 -7.17 7.49
C ILE A 306 33.79 -7.39 8.89
N GLU A 307 32.90 -6.49 9.31
CA GLU A 307 32.12 -6.59 10.54
C GLU A 307 30.71 -7.13 10.27
N ARG A 308 30.11 -6.78 9.13
CA ARG A 308 28.80 -7.28 8.69
C ARG A 308 28.88 -7.86 7.28
N LEU A 309 28.54 -9.14 7.16
CA LEU A 309 28.44 -9.86 5.90
C LEU A 309 27.01 -10.41 5.76
N SER A 310 26.30 -9.96 4.72
CA SER A 310 25.01 -10.55 4.33
C SER A 310 25.11 -11.13 2.92
N ILE A 311 24.71 -12.38 2.77
CA ILE A 311 24.71 -13.13 1.49
C ILE A 311 23.48 -14.04 1.39
N SER A 312 22.36 -13.51 1.85
CA SER A 312 21.09 -14.23 1.87
C SER A 312 20.50 -14.40 0.47
N TYR A 313 19.63 -15.39 0.26
CA TYR A 313 18.95 -15.64 -1.02
C TYR A 313 19.89 -15.86 -2.22
N ASN A 314 20.95 -16.63 -2.01
CA ASN A 314 21.89 -17.07 -3.04
C ASN A 314 21.75 -18.60 -3.26
N LYS A 315 22.71 -19.22 -3.93
CA LYS A 315 22.73 -20.67 -4.22
C LYS A 315 23.87 -21.37 -3.47
N LEU A 316 24.26 -20.85 -2.29
CA LEU A 316 25.37 -21.40 -1.52
C LEU A 316 25.03 -22.80 -1.00
N THR A 317 25.90 -23.77 -1.26
CA THR A 317 25.79 -25.15 -0.73
C THR A 317 26.81 -25.43 0.38
N SER A 318 27.89 -24.64 0.46
CA SER A 318 28.90 -24.75 1.50
C SER A 318 29.63 -23.42 1.74
N ILE A 319 30.29 -23.29 2.89
CA ILE A 319 31.12 -22.13 3.24
C ILE A 319 32.55 -22.60 3.52
N SER A 320 33.53 -21.92 2.92
CA SER A 320 34.95 -22.24 3.11
C SER A 320 35.40 -21.95 4.55
N ARG A 321 36.24 -22.86 5.10
CA ARG A 321 36.92 -22.67 6.40
C ARG A 321 37.75 -21.38 6.44
N ASP A 322 38.35 -21.00 5.31
CA ASP A 322 39.22 -19.82 5.18
C ASP A 322 38.50 -18.52 5.55
N LEU A 323 37.20 -18.41 5.26
CA LEU A 323 36.42 -17.20 5.53
C LEU A 323 36.39 -16.88 7.02
N PHE A 324 36.03 -17.87 7.84
CA PHE A 324 35.97 -17.69 9.29
C PHE A 324 37.35 -17.48 9.90
N ILE A 325 38.39 -18.13 9.36
CA ILE A 325 39.78 -17.93 9.81
C ILE A 325 40.25 -16.50 9.53
N SER A 326 39.97 -15.98 8.33
CA SER A 326 40.33 -14.62 7.94
C SER A 326 39.58 -13.56 8.75
N LEU A 327 38.28 -13.77 9.02
CA LEU A 327 37.40 -12.78 9.66
C LEU A 327 37.22 -12.98 11.17
N LYS A 328 37.90 -13.95 11.80
CA LYS A 328 37.72 -14.32 13.23
C LYS A 328 37.77 -13.17 14.23
N ASN A 329 38.53 -12.11 13.90
CA ASN A 329 38.77 -10.96 14.77
C ASN A 329 37.95 -9.71 14.40
N SER A 330 37.14 -9.76 13.34
CA SER A 330 36.37 -8.60 12.87
C SER A 330 34.87 -8.86 12.73
N LEU A 331 34.45 -10.08 12.37
CA LEU A 331 33.04 -10.36 12.06
C LEU A 331 32.16 -10.30 13.31
N GLU A 332 31.12 -9.47 13.27
CA GLU A 332 30.15 -9.27 14.34
C GLU A 332 28.74 -9.71 13.92
N HIS A 333 28.40 -9.57 12.63
CA HIS A 333 27.10 -9.89 12.07
C HIS A 333 27.24 -10.75 10.80
N LEU A 334 26.58 -11.91 10.80
CA LEU A 334 26.56 -12.83 9.67
C LEU A 334 25.13 -13.28 9.35
N GLU A 335 24.71 -12.99 8.12
CA GLU A 335 23.37 -13.32 7.61
C GLU A 335 23.52 -14.15 6.33
N ILE A 336 23.05 -15.39 6.39
CA ILE A 336 23.13 -16.36 5.28
C ILE A 336 21.79 -17.08 5.15
N GLU A 337 20.71 -16.31 5.09
CA GLU A 337 19.36 -16.86 5.03
C GLU A 337 19.04 -17.37 3.62
N HIS A 338 18.08 -18.29 3.48
CA HIS A 338 17.57 -18.74 2.18
C HIS A 338 18.66 -19.19 1.19
N ASN A 339 19.57 -20.05 1.67
CA ASN A 339 20.56 -20.74 0.86
C ASN A 339 20.32 -22.27 0.95
N LYS A 340 21.24 -23.09 0.44
CA LYS A 340 21.14 -24.56 0.43
C LYS A 340 22.19 -25.19 1.34
N LEU A 341 22.44 -24.58 2.50
CA LEU A 341 23.46 -25.07 3.42
C LEU A 341 22.92 -26.24 4.24
N SER A 342 23.60 -27.39 4.20
CA SER A 342 23.32 -28.54 5.05
C SER A 342 24.25 -28.65 6.27
N TYR A 343 25.42 -27.99 6.23
CA TYR A 343 26.36 -27.90 7.34
C TYR A 343 27.23 -26.63 7.25
N LEU A 344 27.86 -26.25 8.36
CA LEU A 344 28.90 -25.21 8.41
C LEU A 344 30.18 -25.77 9.06
N PRO A 345 31.37 -25.23 8.70
CA PRO A 345 32.63 -25.68 9.30
C PRO A 345 32.80 -25.25 10.77
N ASP A 346 33.49 -26.09 11.54
CA ASP A 346 33.80 -25.86 12.97
C ASP A 346 34.59 -24.58 13.25
N SER A 347 35.26 -24.01 12.23
CA SER A 347 35.96 -22.74 12.36
C SER A 347 35.03 -21.56 12.70
N LEU A 348 33.71 -21.70 12.51
CA LEU A 348 32.71 -20.72 12.97
C LEU A 348 32.80 -20.46 14.48
N ALA A 349 33.06 -21.49 15.29
CA ALA A 349 33.18 -21.36 16.75
C ALA A 349 34.37 -20.48 17.17
N GLN A 350 35.35 -20.27 16.29
CA GLN A 350 36.53 -19.44 16.55
C GLN A 350 36.27 -17.93 16.33
N VAL A 351 35.10 -17.54 15.81
CA VAL A 351 34.74 -16.13 15.54
C VAL A 351 34.19 -15.48 16.80
N LEU A 352 35.08 -15.16 17.74
CA LEU A 352 34.72 -14.74 19.10
C LEU A 352 34.00 -13.38 19.19
N ARG A 353 34.03 -12.57 18.12
CA ARG A 353 33.31 -11.29 18.06
C ARG A 353 31.87 -11.40 17.54
N LEU A 354 31.48 -12.56 16.99
CA LEU A 354 30.16 -12.73 16.38
C LEU A 354 29.06 -12.57 17.44
N ARG A 355 28.16 -11.60 17.23
CA ARG A 355 27.01 -11.32 18.10
C ARG A 355 25.69 -11.69 17.45
N HIS A 356 25.60 -11.54 16.13
CA HIS A 356 24.42 -11.85 15.34
C HIS A 356 24.72 -12.92 14.29
N LEU A 357 23.97 -14.02 14.35
CA LEU A 357 24.03 -15.09 13.38
C LEU A 357 22.62 -15.47 12.92
N SER A 358 22.36 -15.33 11.62
CA SER A 358 21.14 -15.85 10.99
C SER A 358 21.48 -16.87 9.91
N LEU A 359 20.96 -18.08 10.11
CA LEU A 359 21.05 -19.21 9.17
C LEU A 359 19.64 -19.68 8.78
N ALA A 360 18.67 -18.77 8.81
CA ALA A 360 17.28 -19.13 8.58
C ALA A 360 17.05 -19.67 7.16
N TYR A 361 16.12 -20.61 7.00
CA TYR A 361 15.72 -21.21 5.72
C TYR A 361 16.87 -21.81 4.93
N ASN A 362 17.68 -22.61 5.60
CA ASN A 362 18.65 -23.50 4.98
C ASN A 362 18.17 -24.95 5.10
N GLU A 363 19.05 -25.90 4.82
CA GLU A 363 18.77 -27.33 4.88
C GLU A 363 19.45 -27.98 6.10
N LEU A 364 19.56 -27.25 7.22
CA LEU A 364 20.23 -27.73 8.43
C LEU A 364 19.34 -28.72 9.19
N GLU A 365 19.84 -29.94 9.40
CA GLU A 365 19.21 -30.94 10.29
C GLU A 365 19.70 -30.81 11.74
N GLU A 366 20.90 -30.25 11.93
CA GLU A 366 21.52 -29.98 13.23
C GLU A 366 22.10 -28.56 13.26
N ALA A 367 22.21 -27.96 14.45
CA ALA A 367 22.83 -26.64 14.58
C ALA A 367 24.36 -26.73 14.50
N PRO A 368 25.04 -25.77 13.83
CA PRO A 368 26.49 -25.78 13.73
C PRO A 368 27.17 -25.42 15.07
N PRO A 369 28.48 -25.67 15.20
CA PRO A 369 29.27 -25.19 16.35
C PRO A 369 29.21 -23.67 16.47
N LEU A 370 28.70 -23.18 17.60
CA LEU A 370 28.44 -21.76 17.85
C LEU A 370 29.58 -21.10 18.63
N PRO A 371 29.97 -19.86 18.29
CA PRO A 371 30.83 -19.07 19.17
C PRO A 371 30.14 -18.75 20.51
N ALA A 372 30.91 -18.82 21.59
CA ALA A 372 30.37 -18.85 22.96
C ALA A 372 29.64 -17.57 23.42
N ARG A 373 29.80 -16.44 22.71
CA ARG A 373 29.30 -15.11 23.11
C ARG A 373 28.25 -14.51 22.16
N ILE A 374 27.56 -15.35 21.40
CA ILE A 374 26.45 -14.94 20.53
C ILE A 374 25.33 -14.31 21.35
N GLN A 375 24.77 -13.21 20.86
CA GLN A 375 23.65 -12.51 21.48
C GLN A 375 22.32 -12.81 20.80
N THR A 376 22.33 -13.03 19.49
CA THR A 376 21.13 -13.27 18.68
C THR A 376 21.40 -14.40 17.70
N LEU A 377 20.54 -15.42 17.73
CA LEU A 377 20.64 -16.61 16.90
C LEU A 377 19.30 -16.88 16.22
N SER A 378 19.32 -17.02 14.90
CA SER A 378 18.18 -17.51 14.12
C SER A 378 18.56 -18.76 13.35
N LEU A 379 17.85 -19.84 13.64
CA LEU A 379 17.87 -21.11 12.90
C LEU A 379 16.46 -21.41 12.33
N ALA A 380 15.64 -20.37 12.15
CA ALA A 380 14.27 -20.53 11.70
C ALA A 380 14.17 -21.22 10.32
N GLY A 381 13.11 -21.97 10.03
CA GLY A 381 12.88 -22.53 8.68
C GLY A 381 13.85 -23.63 8.24
N ASN A 382 14.59 -24.25 9.17
CA ASN A 382 15.45 -25.39 8.92
C ASN A 382 14.70 -26.72 9.24
N PHE A 383 15.43 -27.83 9.34
CA PHE A 383 14.87 -29.16 9.56
C PHE A 383 15.12 -29.72 10.98
N LEU A 384 15.37 -28.86 11.96
CA LEU A 384 15.70 -29.28 13.33
C LEU A 384 14.52 -30.04 13.98
N THR A 385 14.77 -31.22 14.56
CA THR A 385 13.74 -32.05 15.21
C THR A 385 13.68 -31.90 16.73
N SER A 386 14.71 -31.31 17.34
CA SER A 386 14.83 -31.08 18.78
C SER A 386 15.58 -29.78 19.07
N MET A 387 15.62 -29.35 20.33
CA MET A 387 16.44 -28.20 20.71
C MET A 387 17.93 -28.47 20.44
N PRO A 388 18.70 -27.50 19.93
CA PRO A 388 20.10 -27.69 19.63
C PRO A 388 20.98 -27.89 20.88
N SER A 389 21.72 -29.00 20.94
CA SER A 389 22.66 -29.28 22.04
C SER A 389 23.85 -28.33 22.09
N THR A 390 24.21 -27.69 20.97
CA THR A 390 25.28 -26.69 20.88
C THR A 390 25.02 -25.43 21.69
N LEU A 391 23.76 -25.14 22.05
CA LEU A 391 23.41 -24.04 22.96
C LEU A 391 24.02 -24.22 24.35
N HIS A 392 24.28 -25.45 24.77
CA HIS A 392 24.94 -25.75 26.05
C HIS A 392 26.41 -25.30 26.11
N ALA A 393 27.04 -25.04 24.96
CA ALA A 393 28.42 -24.55 24.88
C ALA A 393 28.53 -23.02 24.99
N LEU A 394 27.42 -22.29 25.08
CA LEU A 394 27.41 -20.83 25.22
C LEU A 394 27.83 -20.39 26.63
N GLU A 395 28.51 -19.25 26.73
CA GLU A 395 28.76 -18.61 28.01
C GLU A 395 27.42 -18.17 28.65
N PRO A 396 27.18 -18.47 29.94
CA PRO A 396 26.01 -17.97 30.66
C PRO A 396 25.86 -16.46 30.52
N GLY A 397 24.66 -15.99 30.21
CA GLY A 397 24.36 -14.56 30.09
C GLY A 397 24.71 -13.93 28.72
N SER A 398 25.06 -14.72 27.71
CA SER A 398 25.39 -14.23 26.37
C SER A 398 24.17 -14.01 25.46
N ILE A 399 23.34 -15.04 25.28
CA ILE A 399 22.23 -15.04 24.32
C ILE A 399 21.00 -14.31 24.86
N ARG A 400 20.42 -13.44 24.03
CA ARG A 400 19.26 -12.59 24.36
C ARG A 400 18.05 -12.89 23.48
N TYR A 401 18.28 -13.30 22.24
CA TYR A 401 17.25 -13.65 21.27
C TYR A 401 17.53 -15.00 20.62
N LEU A 402 16.55 -15.90 20.69
CA LEU A 402 16.62 -17.21 20.06
C LEU A 402 15.39 -17.43 19.18
N ASP A 403 15.63 -17.60 17.88
CA ASP A 403 14.60 -17.94 16.90
C ASP A 403 14.82 -19.36 16.34
N LEU A 404 13.91 -20.26 16.70
CA LEU A 404 13.82 -21.64 16.23
C LEU A 404 12.51 -21.89 15.47
N SER A 405 11.86 -20.84 15.00
CA SER A 405 10.54 -20.94 14.37
C SER A 405 10.57 -21.75 13.07
N TYR A 406 9.47 -22.41 12.72
CA TYR A 406 9.31 -23.17 11.48
C TYR A 406 10.35 -24.28 11.28
N ASN A 407 10.71 -24.97 12.36
CA ASN A 407 11.46 -26.21 12.33
C ASN A 407 10.50 -27.40 12.55
N LYS A 408 11.04 -28.58 12.86
CA LYS A 408 10.29 -29.81 13.12
C LYS A 408 10.34 -30.21 14.60
N ILE A 409 10.56 -29.26 15.52
CA ILE A 409 10.68 -29.54 16.95
C ILE A 409 9.35 -30.03 17.49
N SER A 410 9.32 -31.24 18.07
CA SER A 410 8.07 -31.87 18.51
C SER A 410 7.82 -31.87 20.01
N ASN A 411 8.89 -31.84 20.81
CA ASN A 411 8.81 -31.95 22.27
C ASN A 411 9.77 -30.95 22.91
N LEU A 412 9.36 -30.38 24.05
CA LEU A 412 10.24 -29.65 24.96
C LEU A 412 10.48 -30.51 26.21
N LEU A 413 11.74 -30.81 26.48
CA LEU A 413 12.17 -31.66 27.59
C LEU A 413 12.32 -30.84 28.88
N PRO A 414 12.18 -31.46 30.07
CA PRO A 414 12.49 -30.79 31.33
C PRO A 414 13.95 -30.34 31.39
N ASN A 415 14.20 -29.14 31.92
CA ASN A 415 15.54 -28.54 32.06
C ASN A 415 16.32 -28.38 30.73
N GLU A 416 15.61 -28.21 29.62
CA GLU A 416 16.22 -27.97 28.31
C GLU A 416 16.87 -26.58 28.23
N PHE A 417 16.28 -25.61 28.91
CA PHE A 417 16.89 -24.31 29.21
C PHE A 417 17.70 -24.43 30.52
N ARG A 418 19.05 -24.40 30.41
CA ARG A 418 20.00 -24.46 31.55
C ARG A 418 20.69 -23.11 31.76
N ASP A 419 21.85 -23.08 32.41
CA ASP A 419 22.60 -21.86 32.75
C ASP A 419 22.94 -20.95 31.55
N TRP A 420 23.01 -21.50 30.32
CA TRP A 420 23.23 -20.74 29.09
C TRP A 420 22.10 -19.72 28.80
N SER A 421 20.89 -19.96 29.30
CA SER A 421 19.67 -19.16 29.04
C SER A 421 19.46 -17.98 30.00
N THR A 422 20.40 -17.73 30.91
CA THR A 422 20.30 -16.73 32.00
C THR A 422 20.15 -15.26 31.57
N SER A 423 20.28 -14.94 30.28
CA SER A 423 20.02 -13.61 29.70
C SER A 423 18.96 -13.61 28.59
N LEU A 424 18.30 -14.75 28.37
CA LEU A 424 17.40 -14.93 27.23
C LEU A 424 16.12 -14.12 27.45
N GLY A 425 15.92 -13.10 26.63
CA GLY A 425 14.77 -12.20 26.73
C GLY A 425 13.58 -12.63 25.87
N THR A 426 13.85 -13.22 24.70
CA THR A 426 12.81 -13.62 23.76
C THR A 426 13.09 -15.01 23.18
N ILE A 427 12.06 -15.85 23.18
CA ILE A 427 12.06 -17.20 22.62
C ILE A 427 10.98 -17.29 21.54
N ASN A 428 11.39 -17.55 20.30
CA ASN A 428 10.47 -17.77 19.19
C ASN A 428 10.48 -19.25 18.77
N LEU A 429 9.38 -19.94 19.07
CA LEU A 429 9.14 -21.36 18.75
C LEU A 429 7.94 -21.52 17.79
N LYS A 430 7.52 -20.43 17.15
CA LYS A 430 6.40 -20.38 16.22
C LYS A 430 6.51 -21.43 15.11
N GLY A 431 5.42 -22.08 14.72
CA GLY A 431 5.39 -22.94 13.52
C GLY A 431 6.18 -24.25 13.64
N ASN A 432 6.43 -24.73 14.86
CA ASN A 432 7.01 -26.06 15.10
C ASN A 432 5.89 -27.11 15.24
N ARG A 433 6.23 -28.33 15.69
CA ARG A 433 5.30 -29.44 15.91
C ARG A 433 5.14 -29.74 17.39
N ILE A 434 5.29 -28.72 18.24
CA ILE A 434 5.29 -28.92 19.69
C ILE A 434 3.88 -29.33 20.10
N ALA A 435 3.76 -30.54 20.66
CA ALA A 435 2.46 -31.12 20.99
C ALA A 435 2.16 -31.11 22.49
N GLN A 436 3.23 -31.14 23.31
CA GLN A 436 3.15 -31.13 24.77
C GLN A 436 4.15 -30.15 25.38
N ILE A 437 3.73 -29.43 26.42
CA ILE A 437 4.63 -28.70 27.32
C ILE A 437 4.54 -29.34 28.71
N ASN A 438 5.64 -29.96 29.13
CA ASN A 438 5.75 -30.66 30.40
C ASN A 438 6.08 -29.69 31.56
N ASN A 439 6.02 -30.18 32.79
CA ASN A 439 6.49 -29.42 33.96
C ASN A 439 8.02 -29.21 33.90
N ASN A 440 8.52 -28.12 34.49
CA ASN A 440 9.95 -27.78 34.58
C ASN A 440 10.70 -27.61 33.23
N VAL A 441 9.99 -27.30 32.14
CA VAL A 441 10.64 -26.90 30.88
C VAL A 441 11.37 -25.57 31.04
N PHE A 442 10.72 -24.59 31.67
CA PHE A 442 11.28 -23.28 31.93
C PHE A 442 11.79 -23.19 33.39
N PRO A 443 13.10 -22.96 33.61
CA PRO A 443 13.67 -22.87 34.96
C PRO A 443 13.33 -21.52 35.62
N VAL A 444 13.34 -21.50 36.96
CA VAL A 444 13.05 -20.30 37.81
C VAL A 444 13.98 -19.11 37.48
N SER A 445 15.22 -19.39 37.06
CA SER A 445 16.22 -18.37 36.76
C SER A 445 16.08 -17.74 35.37
N LEU A 446 15.06 -18.10 34.57
CA LEU A 446 14.90 -17.63 33.20
C LEU A 446 14.24 -16.23 33.14
N PRO A 447 14.96 -15.17 32.72
CA PRO A 447 14.42 -13.80 32.70
C PRO A 447 13.61 -13.49 31.42
N VAL A 448 13.00 -14.50 30.80
CA VAL A 448 12.33 -14.36 29.50
C VAL A 448 11.13 -13.45 29.62
N LYS A 449 11.04 -12.48 28.71
CA LYS A 449 9.96 -11.50 28.62
C LYS A 449 8.94 -11.87 27.56
N GLU A 450 9.37 -12.54 26.49
CA GLU A 450 8.52 -12.83 25.34
C GLU A 450 8.65 -14.29 24.90
N ILE A 451 7.51 -14.97 24.78
CA ILE A 451 7.42 -16.33 24.25
C ILE A 451 6.39 -16.35 23.12
N ASN A 452 6.80 -16.84 21.95
CA ASN A 452 5.89 -17.11 20.84
C ASN A 452 5.82 -18.62 20.55
N LEU A 453 4.63 -19.18 20.77
CA LEU A 453 4.25 -20.58 20.54
C LEU A 453 3.21 -20.72 19.42
N SER A 454 2.93 -19.66 18.68
CA SER A 454 1.88 -19.65 17.65
C SER A 454 2.10 -20.71 16.58
N PHE A 455 1.02 -21.28 16.04
CA PHE A 455 1.05 -22.30 14.99
C PHE A 455 1.82 -23.57 15.39
N ASN A 456 1.67 -24.01 16.64
CA ASN A 456 2.09 -25.34 17.10
C ASN A 456 0.86 -26.24 17.29
N ASP A 457 1.08 -27.53 17.59
CA ASP A 457 0.01 -28.52 17.70
C ASP A 457 -0.29 -28.91 19.16
N LEU A 458 -0.38 -27.91 20.07
CA LEU A 458 -0.49 -28.17 21.50
C LEU A 458 -1.84 -28.78 21.89
N TYR A 459 -1.82 -30.04 22.29
CA TYR A 459 -2.98 -30.71 22.90
C TYR A 459 -2.88 -30.81 24.42
N TYR A 460 -1.67 -30.69 25.00
CA TYR A 460 -1.46 -30.73 26.44
C TYR A 460 -0.42 -29.71 26.92
N VAL A 461 -0.79 -28.92 27.92
CA VAL A 461 0.10 -27.99 28.63
C VAL A 461 -0.08 -28.28 30.11
N HIS A 462 1.00 -28.66 30.80
CA HIS A 462 0.93 -28.88 32.24
C HIS A 462 0.66 -27.55 32.98
N PRO A 463 -0.22 -27.48 33.99
CA PRO A 463 -0.60 -26.22 34.66
C PRO A 463 0.59 -25.41 35.18
N GLN A 464 1.56 -26.10 35.79
CA GLN A 464 2.79 -25.49 36.32
C GLN A 464 3.89 -25.24 35.27
N SER A 465 3.66 -25.48 33.98
CA SER A 465 4.71 -25.28 32.96
C SER A 465 5.24 -23.85 32.92
N PHE A 466 4.39 -22.86 33.18
CA PHE A 466 4.73 -21.43 33.14
C PHE A 466 4.86 -20.79 34.52
N SER A 467 4.66 -21.54 35.63
CA SER A 467 4.66 -20.97 36.99
C SER A 467 5.98 -20.28 37.33
N ASN A 468 7.10 -20.83 36.86
CA ASN A 468 8.44 -20.28 37.04
C ASN A 468 8.68 -18.96 36.28
N LEU A 469 7.77 -18.56 35.39
CA LEU A 469 7.87 -17.35 34.55
C LEU A 469 6.89 -16.24 34.97
N SER A 470 6.10 -16.45 36.03
CA SER A 470 5.06 -15.52 36.47
C SER A 470 5.55 -14.09 36.68
N GLY A 471 6.76 -13.94 37.25
CA GLY A 471 7.39 -12.65 37.54
C GLY A 471 8.21 -12.04 36.40
N SER A 472 8.46 -12.75 35.29
CA SER A 472 9.34 -12.26 34.20
C SER A 472 8.62 -12.06 32.86
N LEU A 473 7.58 -12.85 32.57
CA LEU A 473 6.91 -12.86 31.27
C LEU A 473 6.00 -11.62 31.08
N HIS A 474 6.17 -10.93 29.95
CA HIS A 474 5.39 -9.74 29.58
C HIS A 474 4.48 -9.99 28.37
N VAL A 475 4.92 -10.84 27.44
CA VAL A 475 4.25 -11.15 26.17
C VAL A 475 4.14 -12.66 25.97
N LEU A 476 2.92 -13.13 25.74
CA LEU A 476 2.66 -14.51 25.33
C LEU A 476 1.80 -14.53 24.07
N GLU A 477 2.34 -15.12 23.00
CA GLU A 477 1.64 -15.32 21.73
C GLU A 477 1.43 -16.79 21.45
N SER A 478 0.17 -17.20 21.35
CA SER A 478 -0.22 -18.60 21.11
C SER A 478 -1.41 -18.68 20.15
N SER A 479 -1.27 -18.00 19.01
CA SER A 479 -2.28 -18.00 17.93
C SER A 479 -2.32 -19.35 17.23
N SER A 480 -3.51 -19.92 17.01
CA SER A 480 -3.69 -21.22 16.31
C SER A 480 -2.86 -22.37 16.89
N THR A 481 -2.90 -22.54 18.21
CA THR A 481 -2.02 -23.48 18.90
C THR A 481 -2.77 -24.45 19.82
N LEU A 482 -3.87 -24.03 20.43
CA LEU A 482 -4.51 -24.73 21.54
C LEU A 482 -5.80 -25.42 21.09
N PHE A 483 -5.85 -26.75 21.22
CA PHE A 483 -6.99 -27.57 20.78
C PHE A 483 -7.97 -27.94 21.90
N SER A 484 -7.63 -27.68 23.17
CA SER A 484 -8.47 -28.11 24.31
C SER A 484 -9.80 -27.36 24.41
N GLY A 485 -9.98 -26.23 23.72
CA GLY A 485 -11.22 -25.43 23.72
C GLY A 485 -11.49 -24.64 25.00
N TYR A 486 -10.64 -24.77 26.02
CA TYR A 486 -10.72 -24.06 27.30
C TYR A 486 -9.56 -23.08 27.46
N PHE A 487 -9.84 -21.90 28.01
CA PHE A 487 -8.84 -20.86 28.27
C PHE A 487 -7.71 -21.44 29.14
N PRO A 488 -6.45 -21.50 28.67
CA PRO A 488 -5.45 -22.30 29.35
C PRO A 488 -4.65 -21.50 30.37
N ILE A 489 -4.02 -22.27 31.25
CA ILE A 489 -3.04 -21.92 32.27
C ILE A 489 -3.67 -21.54 33.62
N GLU A 490 -4.02 -22.56 34.40
CA GLU A 490 -4.15 -22.44 35.85
C GLU A 490 -2.74 -22.23 36.43
N VAL A 491 -2.33 -20.97 36.59
CA VAL A 491 -1.19 -20.61 37.44
C VAL A 491 -1.77 -20.25 38.81
N ASP A 492 -1.51 -21.06 39.83
CA ASP A 492 -2.04 -20.88 41.18
C ASP A 492 -1.79 -19.45 41.73
N ASP A 493 -0.67 -18.82 41.33
CA ASP A 493 -0.27 -17.47 41.75
C ASP A 493 -0.47 -16.37 40.66
N GLY A 494 -1.00 -16.72 39.48
CA GLY A 494 -1.20 -15.78 38.35
C GLY A 494 0.10 -15.28 37.68
N PHE A 495 -0.03 -14.51 36.59
CA PHE A 495 1.11 -13.81 35.96
C PHE A 495 1.18 -12.35 36.41
N GLU A 496 2.22 -12.00 37.14
CA GLU A 496 2.36 -10.67 37.75
C GLU A 496 2.74 -9.57 36.75
N ASN A 497 3.42 -9.90 35.64
CA ASN A 497 3.93 -8.87 34.71
C ASN A 497 3.37 -8.99 33.27
N LEU A 498 2.45 -9.93 33.03
CA LEU A 498 1.91 -10.15 31.69
C LEU A 498 1.02 -8.98 31.27
N SER A 499 1.39 -8.31 30.17
CA SER A 499 0.69 -7.14 29.64
C SER A 499 0.06 -7.37 28.27
N TRP A 500 0.55 -8.36 27.53
CA TRP A 500 0.10 -8.70 26.18
C TRP A 500 -0.16 -10.20 26.04
N LEU A 501 -1.39 -10.56 25.66
CA LEU A 501 -1.81 -11.93 25.45
C LEU A 501 -2.55 -12.07 24.11
N SER A 502 -2.04 -12.94 23.23
CA SER A 502 -2.67 -13.24 21.94
C SER A 502 -3.06 -14.72 21.84
N PHE A 503 -4.36 -14.92 21.68
CA PHE A 503 -5.03 -16.21 21.68
C PHE A 503 -6.02 -16.33 20.49
N ASP A 504 -5.72 -15.61 19.41
CA ASP A 504 -6.50 -15.61 18.18
C ASP A 504 -6.42 -16.94 17.39
N ASN A 505 -7.47 -17.21 16.62
CA ASN A 505 -7.60 -18.39 15.78
C ASN A 505 -7.44 -19.72 16.54
N ASN A 506 -7.91 -19.77 17.78
CA ASN A 506 -8.07 -21.02 18.55
C ASN A 506 -9.55 -21.46 18.52
N ASP A 507 -9.92 -22.39 19.41
CA ASP A 507 -11.25 -23.00 19.50
C ASP A 507 -11.99 -22.67 20.81
N PHE A 508 -11.78 -21.46 21.36
CA PHE A 508 -12.46 -21.06 22.60
C PHE A 508 -13.95 -20.82 22.36
N HIS A 509 -14.80 -21.44 23.19
CA HIS A 509 -16.27 -21.35 23.06
C HIS A 509 -16.92 -20.41 24.08
N ILE A 510 -16.30 -20.24 25.23
CA ILE A 510 -16.81 -19.45 26.36
C ILE A 510 -15.66 -18.62 26.91
N LEU A 511 -15.91 -17.36 27.25
CA LEU A 511 -14.99 -16.52 28.01
C LEU A 511 -15.55 -16.29 29.41
N LYS A 512 -14.87 -16.80 30.45
CA LYS A 512 -15.26 -16.50 31.84
C LYS A 512 -14.47 -15.33 32.38
N MET A 513 -15.16 -14.35 32.95
CA MET A 513 -14.50 -13.19 33.55
C MET A 513 -13.69 -13.52 34.82
N SER A 514 -13.95 -14.68 35.44
CA SER A 514 -13.17 -15.22 36.55
C SER A 514 -11.76 -15.67 36.10
N GLU A 515 -11.62 -16.20 34.89
CA GLU A 515 -10.33 -16.64 34.32
C GLU A 515 -9.37 -15.46 34.09
N LEU A 516 -9.90 -14.27 33.83
CA LEU A 516 -9.11 -13.04 33.68
C LEU A 516 -8.47 -12.57 34.99
N ALA A 517 -8.92 -13.08 36.15
CA ALA A 517 -8.33 -12.73 37.45
C ALA A 517 -6.88 -13.21 37.58
N ALA A 518 -6.47 -14.23 36.83
CA ALA A 518 -5.09 -14.71 36.78
C ALA A 518 -4.11 -13.73 36.10
N TYR A 519 -4.61 -12.66 35.47
CA TYR A 519 -3.83 -11.70 34.70
C TYR A 519 -4.09 -10.24 35.13
N PRO A 520 -3.68 -9.85 36.36
CA PRO A 520 -4.06 -8.57 36.95
C PRO A 520 -3.54 -7.33 36.19
N TYR A 521 -2.42 -7.44 35.47
CA TYR A 521 -1.79 -6.33 34.74
C TYR A 521 -1.95 -6.39 33.21
N LEU A 522 -2.83 -7.27 32.73
CA LEU A 522 -3.07 -7.47 31.30
C LEU A 522 -3.72 -6.23 30.68
N LYS A 523 -3.07 -5.63 29.67
CA LYS A 523 -3.58 -4.44 28.97
C LYS A 523 -4.18 -4.79 27.61
N TYR A 524 -3.59 -5.75 26.91
CA TYR A 524 -4.00 -6.17 25.57
C TYR A 524 -4.39 -7.65 25.55
N LEU A 525 -5.62 -7.92 25.09
CA LEU A 525 -6.13 -9.27 24.92
C LEU A 525 -6.73 -9.43 23.51
N ASN A 526 -6.18 -10.37 22.74
CA ASN A 526 -6.68 -10.73 21.42
C ASN A 526 -7.30 -12.13 21.41
N LEU A 527 -8.60 -12.18 21.14
CA LEU A 527 -9.41 -13.39 21.01
C LEU A 527 -10.11 -13.46 19.64
N ASP A 528 -9.60 -12.75 18.63
CA ASP A 528 -10.13 -12.76 17.28
C ASP A 528 -10.19 -14.18 16.69
N TYR A 529 -11.18 -14.46 15.85
CA TYR A 529 -11.31 -15.74 15.18
C TYR A 529 -11.36 -16.94 16.14
N ASN A 530 -12.06 -16.85 17.27
CA ASN A 530 -12.37 -18.01 18.11
C ASN A 530 -13.78 -18.52 17.81
N ARG A 531 -14.39 -19.27 18.73
CA ARG A 531 -15.78 -19.74 18.65
C ARG A 531 -16.64 -19.20 19.79
N ILE A 532 -16.30 -18.04 20.33
CA ILE A 532 -16.90 -17.58 21.58
C ILE A 532 -18.37 -17.24 21.33
N ILE A 533 -19.27 -17.95 22.00
CA ILE A 533 -20.73 -17.81 21.88
C ILE A 533 -21.27 -16.89 22.99
N GLU A 534 -20.67 -16.96 24.17
CA GLU A 534 -21.10 -16.20 25.35
C GLU A 534 -19.94 -15.76 26.25
N ILE A 535 -20.18 -14.67 26.99
CA ILE A 535 -19.31 -14.14 28.03
C ILE A 535 -19.98 -14.42 29.39
N VAL A 536 -19.34 -15.23 30.23
CA VAL A 536 -19.88 -15.70 31.51
C VAL A 536 -19.24 -14.95 32.68
N ILE A 537 -20.05 -14.62 33.68
CA ILE A 537 -19.63 -13.90 34.89
C ILE A 537 -19.91 -14.81 36.08
N ASP A 538 -18.88 -15.45 36.61
CA ASP A 538 -19.01 -16.30 37.78
C ASP A 538 -18.89 -15.49 39.08
N ASP A 539 -19.80 -15.76 40.03
CA ASP A 539 -19.93 -15.03 41.31
C ASP A 539 -18.85 -15.38 42.36
N HIS A 540 -17.99 -16.36 42.10
CA HIS A 540 -17.07 -16.91 43.10
C HIS A 540 -15.83 -16.03 43.43
N SER A 541 -15.59 -14.94 42.70
CA SER A 541 -14.43 -14.04 42.92
C SER A 541 -14.87 -12.57 42.99
N SER A 542 -15.38 -12.13 44.14
CA SER A 542 -16.16 -10.89 44.24
C SER A 542 -15.38 -9.56 44.12
N ASN A 543 -14.05 -9.55 43.92
CA ASN A 543 -13.25 -8.31 44.05
C ASN A 543 -12.21 -8.02 42.93
N VAL A 544 -12.09 -8.83 41.88
CA VAL A 544 -11.01 -8.62 40.89
C VAL A 544 -11.50 -7.84 39.66
N SER A 545 -11.06 -6.59 39.54
CA SER A 545 -11.21 -5.77 38.33
C SER A 545 -10.01 -5.97 37.40
N SER A 546 -10.25 -6.15 36.11
CA SER A 546 -9.21 -6.31 35.10
C SER A 546 -8.70 -4.95 34.60
N SER A 547 -7.39 -4.88 34.32
CA SER A 547 -6.72 -3.70 33.77
C SER A 547 -6.69 -3.64 32.23
N ILE A 548 -7.47 -4.51 31.57
CA ILE A 548 -7.55 -4.58 30.10
C ILE A 548 -8.05 -3.25 29.55
N SER A 549 -7.24 -2.64 28.68
CA SER A 549 -7.60 -1.42 27.95
C SER A 549 -8.00 -1.73 26.51
N ASN A 550 -7.42 -2.76 25.88
CA ASN A 550 -7.71 -3.15 24.50
C ASN A 550 -8.15 -4.61 24.43
N LEU A 551 -9.41 -4.81 24.04
CA LEU A 551 -10.03 -6.12 23.90
C LEU A 551 -10.52 -6.32 22.45
N ARG A 552 -9.98 -7.34 21.79
CA ARG A 552 -10.38 -7.75 20.45
C ARG A 552 -11.08 -9.11 20.49
N MET A 553 -12.31 -9.15 20.01
CA MET A 553 -13.14 -10.36 19.94
C MET A 553 -13.88 -10.43 18.61
N SER A 554 -13.28 -9.92 17.53
CA SER A 554 -13.87 -9.94 16.20
C SER A 554 -13.93 -11.36 15.63
N TYR A 555 -14.82 -11.60 14.67
CA TYR A 555 -14.98 -12.93 14.02
C TYR A 555 -15.23 -14.08 15.00
N ASN A 556 -16.08 -13.84 16.00
CA ASN A 556 -16.59 -14.85 16.94
C ASN A 556 -18.08 -15.13 16.68
N PHE A 557 -18.74 -15.85 17.59
CA PHE A 557 -20.13 -16.29 17.43
C PHE A 557 -21.06 -15.67 18.49
N LEU A 558 -20.65 -14.54 19.07
CA LEU A 558 -21.42 -13.86 20.12
C LEU A 558 -22.79 -13.47 19.55
N SER A 559 -23.85 -13.98 20.18
CA SER A 559 -25.23 -13.76 19.74
C SER A 559 -25.95 -12.67 20.55
N SER A 560 -25.51 -12.46 21.79
CA SER A 560 -26.07 -11.47 22.71
C SER A 560 -25.00 -10.93 23.66
N ILE A 561 -25.22 -9.72 24.17
CA ILE A 561 -24.39 -9.06 25.17
C ILE A 561 -25.33 -8.48 26.22
N ASN A 562 -24.98 -8.66 27.51
CA ASN A 562 -25.77 -8.15 28.62
C ASN A 562 -25.04 -7.00 29.33
N LYS A 563 -25.76 -6.27 30.19
CA LYS A 563 -25.23 -5.10 30.93
C LYS A 563 -24.04 -5.41 31.86
N GLN A 564 -23.83 -6.67 32.22
CA GLN A 564 -22.75 -7.09 33.12
C GLN A 564 -21.52 -7.58 32.34
N SER A 565 -21.64 -7.88 31.04
CA SER A 565 -20.59 -8.51 30.23
C SER A 565 -19.22 -7.80 30.33
N PHE A 566 -19.21 -6.47 30.46
CA PHE A 566 -17.97 -5.68 30.59
C PHE A 566 -17.84 -4.94 31.93
N SER A 567 -18.62 -5.32 32.96
CA SER A 567 -18.61 -4.61 34.24
C SER A 567 -17.31 -4.80 35.03
N ARG A 568 -16.51 -5.83 34.73
CA ARG A 568 -15.22 -6.12 35.38
C ARG A 568 -14.00 -5.56 34.62
N THR A 569 -14.22 -4.81 33.55
CA THR A 569 -13.16 -4.22 32.70
C THR A 569 -13.34 -2.70 32.57
N PRO A 570 -13.21 -1.93 33.68
CA PRO A 570 -13.49 -0.49 33.69
C PRO A 570 -12.47 0.36 32.91
N GLU A 571 -11.27 -0.15 32.69
CA GLU A 571 -10.17 0.54 31.99
C GLU A 571 -10.23 0.42 30.45
N LEU A 572 -11.28 -0.21 29.90
CA LEU A 572 -11.45 -0.36 28.45
C LEU A 572 -11.41 0.99 27.73
N THR A 573 -10.50 1.11 26.77
CA THR A 573 -10.40 2.21 25.81
C THR A 573 -10.84 1.79 24.42
N ASN A 574 -10.57 0.53 24.05
CA ASN A 574 -10.82 -0.01 22.72
C ASN A 574 -11.51 -1.37 22.83
N LEU A 575 -12.69 -1.50 22.22
CA LEU A 575 -13.47 -2.73 22.17
C LEU A 575 -13.90 -3.04 20.74
N ASP A 576 -13.43 -4.17 20.20
CA ASP A 576 -13.80 -4.64 18.86
C ASP A 576 -14.62 -5.93 18.95
N LEU A 577 -15.90 -5.83 18.61
CA LEU A 577 -16.89 -6.91 18.56
C LEU A 577 -17.43 -7.10 17.14
N SER A 578 -16.71 -6.62 16.13
CA SER A 578 -17.12 -6.72 14.74
C SER A 578 -17.18 -8.17 14.22
N PHE A 579 -17.96 -8.42 13.18
CA PHE A 579 -18.10 -9.75 12.56
C PHE A 579 -18.54 -10.86 13.55
N ASN A 580 -19.41 -10.53 14.49
CA ASN A 580 -20.09 -11.48 15.38
C ASN A 580 -21.54 -11.75 14.90
N LYS A 581 -22.36 -12.40 15.73
CA LYS A 581 -23.78 -12.72 15.44
C LYS A 581 -24.75 -11.95 16.35
N ILE A 582 -24.35 -10.77 16.81
CA ILE A 582 -25.14 -9.99 17.77
C ILE A 582 -26.41 -9.48 17.05
N SER A 583 -27.58 -9.77 17.62
CA SER A 583 -28.88 -9.44 17.02
C SER A 583 -29.59 -8.26 17.68
N ASN A 584 -29.62 -8.22 19.01
CA ASN A 584 -30.34 -7.19 19.75
C ASN A 584 -29.44 -6.53 20.80
N LEU A 585 -29.57 -5.21 20.94
CA LEU A 585 -28.91 -4.45 22.00
C LEU A 585 -29.95 -3.94 23.01
N THR A 586 -29.83 -4.39 24.25
CA THR A 586 -30.75 -4.02 25.32
C THR A 586 -30.28 -2.75 26.05
N LYS A 587 -31.15 -2.24 26.92
CA LYS A 587 -30.85 -1.08 27.75
C LYS A 587 -29.62 -1.32 28.65
N TYR A 588 -28.70 -0.36 28.66
CA TYR A 588 -27.46 -0.35 29.45
C TYR A 588 -26.40 -1.42 29.10
N THR A 589 -26.48 -2.07 27.93
CA THR A 589 -25.49 -3.08 27.50
C THR A 589 -24.04 -2.59 27.60
N PHE A 590 -23.74 -1.35 27.18
CA PHE A 590 -22.40 -0.77 27.22
C PHE A 590 -22.31 0.40 28.22
N SER A 591 -23.09 0.39 29.29
CA SER A 591 -23.16 1.56 30.18
C SER A 591 -21.94 1.73 31.08
N ASN A 592 -21.62 2.98 31.44
CA ASN A 592 -20.59 3.36 32.42
C ASN A 592 -19.14 2.95 32.10
N LEU A 593 -18.80 2.69 30.83
CA LEU A 593 -17.40 2.51 30.41
C LEU A 593 -16.73 3.87 30.18
N SER A 594 -16.37 4.56 31.28
CA SER A 594 -15.94 5.97 31.25
C SER A 594 -14.65 6.27 30.49
N ASN A 595 -13.83 5.25 30.22
CA ASN A 595 -12.57 5.38 29.48
C ASN A 595 -12.69 4.96 28.00
N LEU A 596 -13.84 4.45 27.57
CA LEU A 596 -14.04 3.91 26.23
C LEU A 596 -13.97 5.03 25.18
N ARG A 597 -13.11 4.85 24.18
CA ARG A 597 -12.92 5.79 23.06
C ARG A 597 -13.36 5.18 21.74
N TYR A 598 -13.13 3.89 21.54
CA TYR A 598 -13.47 3.17 20.31
C TYR A 598 -14.34 1.96 20.62
N LEU A 599 -15.50 1.89 19.97
CA LEU A 599 -16.40 0.74 20.01
C LEU A 599 -16.81 0.35 18.59
N SER A 600 -16.51 -0.90 18.22
CA SER A 600 -16.96 -1.47 16.95
C SER A 600 -17.91 -2.63 17.14
N LEU A 601 -19.08 -2.50 16.51
CA LEU A 601 -20.14 -3.49 16.38
C LEU A 601 -20.45 -3.75 14.90
N ALA A 602 -19.53 -3.37 14.00
CA ALA A 602 -19.68 -3.47 12.57
C ALA A 602 -19.89 -4.92 12.11
N SER A 603 -20.63 -5.12 11.03
CA SER A 603 -20.84 -6.45 10.41
C SER A 603 -21.40 -7.50 11.38
N ASN A 604 -22.35 -7.10 12.22
CA ASN A 604 -23.20 -8.00 13.02
C ASN A 604 -24.58 -8.15 12.34
N ILE A 605 -25.55 -8.73 13.05
CA ILE A 605 -26.93 -8.87 12.56
C ILE A 605 -27.90 -8.02 13.38
N ILE A 606 -27.43 -6.84 13.84
CA ILE A 606 -28.19 -6.01 14.77
C ILE A 606 -29.41 -5.43 14.05
N ASP A 607 -30.62 -5.79 14.46
CA ASP A 607 -31.86 -5.29 13.84
C ASP A 607 -32.55 -4.17 14.66
N SER A 608 -32.31 -4.16 15.96
CA SER A 608 -32.97 -3.29 16.92
C SER A 608 -32.07 -2.93 18.11
N MET A 609 -32.26 -1.71 18.60
CA MET A 609 -31.54 -1.16 19.75
C MET A 609 -32.50 -0.43 20.67
N GLU A 610 -32.43 -0.71 21.97
CA GLU A 610 -33.24 -0.04 22.99
C GLU A 610 -32.69 1.35 23.39
N THR A 611 -33.52 2.15 24.07
CA THR A 611 -33.05 3.42 24.67
C THR A 611 -31.98 3.17 25.74
N LYS A 612 -31.04 4.11 25.91
CA LYS A 612 -29.93 4.04 26.87
C LYS A 612 -28.99 2.82 26.73
N THR A 613 -28.90 2.19 25.56
CA THR A 613 -27.93 1.11 25.29
C THR A 613 -26.47 1.56 25.50
N PHE A 614 -26.11 2.76 25.02
CA PHE A 614 -24.76 3.32 25.10
C PHE A 614 -24.64 4.39 26.21
N ALA A 615 -25.38 4.27 27.30
CA ALA A 615 -25.47 5.35 28.28
C ALA A 615 -24.18 5.60 29.07
N ASN A 616 -23.84 6.88 29.32
CA ASN A 616 -22.69 7.30 30.14
C ASN A 616 -21.33 6.84 29.58
N LEU A 617 -21.03 7.19 28.33
CA LEU A 617 -19.75 6.93 27.65
C LEU A 617 -19.02 8.25 27.29
N PRO A 618 -18.66 9.09 28.28
CA PRO A 618 -18.31 10.50 28.07
C PRO A 618 -17.01 10.76 27.27
N LYS A 619 -16.19 9.73 27.01
CA LYS A 619 -14.95 9.82 26.24
C LYS A 619 -15.04 9.11 24.89
N LEU A 620 -16.22 8.65 24.48
CA LEU A 620 -16.37 7.95 23.21
C LEU A 620 -16.00 8.89 22.07
N GLU A 621 -15.11 8.43 21.19
CA GLU A 621 -14.64 9.19 20.03
C GLU A 621 -15.19 8.59 18.73
N ILE A 622 -15.31 7.26 18.65
CA ILE A 622 -15.75 6.52 17.46
C ILE A 622 -16.70 5.40 17.85
N LEU A 623 -17.86 5.37 17.19
CA LEU A 623 -18.85 4.31 17.24
C LEU A 623 -19.14 3.76 15.84
N GLU A 624 -18.76 2.50 15.60
CA GLU A 624 -18.91 1.81 14.31
C GLU A 624 -20.07 0.80 14.38
N LEU A 625 -21.15 1.06 13.63
CA LEU A 625 -22.39 0.27 13.55
C LEU A 625 -22.74 -0.13 12.10
N GLN A 626 -21.81 0.03 11.17
CA GLN A 626 -22.01 -0.26 9.75
C GLN A 626 -22.23 -1.74 9.44
N CYS A 627 -22.85 -2.04 8.30
CA CYS A 627 -23.13 -3.40 7.85
C CYS A 627 -23.95 -4.22 8.86
N ASN A 628 -24.97 -3.60 9.47
CA ASN A 628 -25.95 -4.27 10.33
C ASN A 628 -27.34 -4.26 9.65
N ASN A 629 -28.38 -4.63 10.38
CA ASN A 629 -29.75 -4.67 9.86
C ASN A 629 -30.67 -3.64 10.57
N LEU A 630 -30.10 -2.53 11.05
CA LEU A 630 -30.84 -1.51 11.80
C LEU A 630 -31.89 -0.84 10.92
N SER A 631 -33.14 -0.80 11.39
CA SER A 631 -34.26 -0.17 10.67
C SER A 631 -34.59 1.25 11.14
N TYR A 632 -34.18 1.60 12.36
CA TYR A 632 -34.36 2.91 12.99
C TYR A 632 -33.14 3.23 13.88
N LEU A 633 -32.91 4.51 14.14
CA LEU A 633 -31.91 4.99 15.10
C LEU A 633 -32.58 5.90 16.14
N TYR A 634 -32.49 5.53 17.42
CA TYR A 634 -33.00 6.35 18.52
C TYR A 634 -31.89 7.20 19.14
N LEU A 635 -32.00 8.53 19.15
CA LEU A 635 -31.00 9.40 19.81
C LEU A 635 -30.92 9.16 21.32
N ASN A 636 -32.03 8.78 21.95
CA ASN A 636 -32.09 8.37 23.35
C ASN A 636 -31.24 7.12 23.68
N SER A 637 -30.81 6.34 22.68
CA SER A 637 -29.84 5.25 22.87
C SER A 637 -28.44 5.75 23.27
N LEU A 638 -28.10 6.99 22.88
CA LEU A 638 -26.80 7.65 23.05
C LEU A 638 -26.79 8.65 24.24
N HIS A 639 -27.62 8.38 25.25
CA HIS A 639 -27.79 9.26 26.41
C HIS A 639 -26.46 9.46 27.18
N ASN A 640 -25.98 10.70 27.29
CA ASN A 640 -24.73 11.05 27.99
C ASN A 640 -23.49 10.34 27.41
N VAL A 641 -23.47 10.10 26.10
CA VAL A 641 -22.27 9.70 25.34
C VAL A 641 -21.35 10.89 25.09
N SER A 642 -21.94 12.07 24.91
CA SER A 642 -21.22 13.30 24.55
C SER A 642 -21.69 14.47 25.41
N ASN A 643 -20.90 15.54 25.46
CA ASN A 643 -21.28 16.81 26.10
C ASN A 643 -20.86 18.00 25.21
N GLU A 644 -21.04 19.23 25.68
CA GLU A 644 -20.72 20.44 24.90
C GLU A 644 -19.24 20.54 24.46
N TYR A 645 -18.32 19.82 25.12
CA TYR A 645 -16.88 19.87 24.87
C TYR A 645 -16.34 18.64 24.12
N VAL A 646 -17.00 17.50 24.27
CA VAL A 646 -16.61 16.21 23.69
C VAL A 646 -17.60 15.82 22.61
N THR A 647 -17.14 15.84 21.35
CA THR A 647 -17.90 15.36 20.19
C THR A 647 -17.39 14.00 19.74
N PHE A 648 -18.24 13.17 19.13
CA PHE A 648 -17.83 11.87 18.60
C PHE A 648 -18.26 11.64 17.15
N THR A 649 -17.72 10.59 16.54
CA THR A 649 -18.05 10.11 15.19
C THR A 649 -18.93 8.87 15.29
N ILE A 650 -19.99 8.83 14.49
CA ILE A 650 -20.86 7.66 14.38
C ILE A 650 -21.00 7.24 12.91
N ASN A 651 -20.80 5.95 12.67
CA ASN A 651 -20.96 5.33 11.37
C ASN A 651 -22.07 4.27 11.42
N VAL A 652 -23.19 4.57 10.77
CA VAL A 652 -24.35 3.66 10.63
C VAL A 652 -24.55 3.25 9.17
N SER A 653 -23.51 3.36 8.34
CA SER A 653 -23.60 3.07 6.92
C SER A 653 -23.97 1.60 6.62
N ARG A 654 -24.55 1.31 5.45
CA ARG A 654 -24.92 -0.05 5.04
C ARG A 654 -25.84 -0.75 6.05
N ASN A 655 -26.89 -0.06 6.48
CA ASN A 655 -28.00 -0.60 7.26
C ASN A 655 -29.30 -0.47 6.43
N ILE A 656 -30.46 -0.61 7.07
CA ILE A 656 -31.79 -0.41 6.43
C ILE A 656 -32.57 0.71 7.13
N ILE A 657 -31.87 1.73 7.61
CA ILE A 657 -32.45 2.80 8.42
C ILE A 657 -33.34 3.68 7.55
N ARG A 658 -34.59 3.90 7.99
CA ARG A 658 -35.56 4.75 7.29
C ARG A 658 -35.72 6.14 7.91
N PHE A 659 -35.61 6.25 9.23
CA PHE A 659 -35.72 7.50 9.97
C PHE A 659 -34.90 7.46 11.27
N ILE A 660 -34.60 8.64 11.80
CA ILE A 660 -33.92 8.85 13.09
C ILE A 660 -34.95 9.49 14.04
N GLU A 661 -35.14 8.90 15.22
CA GLU A 661 -36.14 9.34 16.20
C GLU A 661 -35.47 9.89 17.47
N GLY A 662 -36.02 10.99 17.98
CA GLY A 662 -35.54 11.71 19.15
C GLY A 662 -35.09 13.13 18.82
N ASP A 663 -35.22 14.01 19.81
CA ASP A 663 -34.92 15.44 19.77
C ASP A 663 -33.89 15.84 20.84
N THR A 664 -33.32 14.87 21.55
CA THR A 664 -32.34 15.12 22.61
C THR A 664 -31.05 15.70 22.04
N PRO A 665 -30.61 16.89 22.52
CA PRO A 665 -29.35 17.49 22.07
C PRO A 665 -28.16 16.54 22.28
N ILE A 666 -27.37 16.36 21.23
CA ILE A 666 -26.20 15.48 21.24
C ILE A 666 -25.06 16.09 20.40
N SER A 667 -23.83 15.89 20.87
CA SER A 667 -22.64 16.48 20.25
C SER A 667 -21.98 15.49 19.29
N ILE A 668 -22.43 15.44 18.03
CA ILE A 668 -21.87 14.59 16.98
C ILE A 668 -21.10 15.46 15.99
N ASN A 669 -19.85 15.11 15.69
CA ASN A 669 -19.01 15.86 14.74
C ASN A 669 -19.10 15.31 13.31
N ILE A 670 -19.10 13.97 13.18
CA ILE A 670 -19.14 13.26 11.91
C ILE A 670 -20.24 12.21 11.97
N PHE A 671 -21.13 12.25 10.98
CA PHE A 671 -22.21 11.28 10.80
C PHE A 671 -22.12 10.64 9.42
N ASP A 672 -21.87 9.33 9.37
CA ASP A 672 -21.98 8.53 8.14
C ASP A 672 -23.25 7.67 8.18
N GLY A 673 -24.26 8.11 7.43
CA GLY A 673 -25.52 7.40 7.18
C GLY A 673 -25.64 6.88 5.76
N SER A 674 -24.53 6.69 5.04
CA SER A 674 -24.56 6.25 3.64
C SER A 674 -25.09 4.82 3.46
N TYR A 675 -25.59 4.48 2.27
CA TYR A 675 -26.13 3.13 2.00
C TYR A 675 -27.23 2.70 2.99
N ASN A 676 -28.24 3.54 3.18
CA ASN A 676 -29.43 3.26 3.99
C ASN A 676 -30.71 3.46 3.15
N ASP A 677 -31.88 3.46 3.81
CA ASP A 677 -33.20 3.60 3.18
C ASP A 677 -33.85 4.96 3.51
N PHE A 678 -33.08 6.03 3.73
CA PHE A 678 -33.64 7.36 4.00
C PHE A 678 -34.40 7.90 2.78
N TYR A 679 -35.69 8.23 2.94
CA TYR A 679 -36.54 8.81 1.87
C TYR A 679 -36.56 10.34 1.87
N GLU A 680 -36.17 10.94 2.99
CA GLU A 680 -36.08 12.36 3.23
C GLU A 680 -34.86 12.67 4.12
N VAL A 681 -34.45 13.94 4.16
CA VAL A 681 -33.40 14.41 5.07
C VAL A 681 -33.95 14.37 6.51
N PRO A 682 -33.28 13.75 7.49
CA PRO A 682 -33.79 13.62 8.85
C PRO A 682 -33.71 14.95 9.62
N THR A 683 -34.66 15.86 9.41
CA THR A 683 -34.61 17.23 9.97
C THR A 683 -34.52 17.27 11.50
N ASN A 684 -35.24 16.41 12.22
CA ASN A 684 -35.18 16.36 13.69
C ASN A 684 -33.78 15.99 14.21
N PHE A 685 -33.04 15.14 13.48
CA PHE A 685 -31.66 14.82 13.81
C PHE A 685 -30.78 16.07 13.71
N PHE A 686 -30.90 16.83 12.63
CA PHE A 686 -30.11 18.06 12.45
C PHE A 686 -30.40 19.11 13.53
N ILE A 687 -31.65 19.25 13.96
CA ILE A 687 -32.01 20.13 15.09
C ILE A 687 -31.30 19.67 16.37
N ALA A 688 -31.21 18.36 16.61
CA ALA A 688 -30.54 17.81 17.79
C ALA A 688 -29.00 18.00 17.79
N VAL A 689 -28.36 18.15 16.61
CA VAL A 689 -26.90 18.24 16.46
C VAL A 689 -26.39 19.59 15.92
N GLU A 690 -27.26 20.59 15.75
CA GLU A 690 -27.02 21.81 14.96
C GLU A 690 -25.76 22.61 15.38
N TYR A 691 -25.35 22.54 16.65
CA TYR A 691 -24.19 23.29 17.17
C TYR A 691 -22.85 22.56 17.03
N THR A 692 -22.82 21.30 16.59
CA THR A 692 -21.60 20.47 16.64
C THR A 692 -21.26 19.73 15.36
N ILE A 693 -22.26 19.47 14.51
CA ILE A 693 -22.08 18.69 13.28
C ILE A 693 -21.20 19.44 12.26
N ARG A 694 -20.18 18.76 11.76
CA ARG A 694 -19.27 19.28 10.72
C ARG A 694 -19.36 18.49 9.43
N HIS A 695 -19.35 17.16 9.50
CA HIS A 695 -19.34 16.29 8.31
C HIS A 695 -20.53 15.35 8.30
N VAL A 696 -21.26 15.33 7.19
CA VAL A 696 -22.44 14.50 7.00
C VAL A 696 -22.36 13.78 5.67
N ILE A 697 -22.43 12.46 5.71
CA ILE A 697 -22.46 11.58 4.54
C ILE A 697 -23.80 10.86 4.52
N LEU A 698 -24.66 11.24 3.58
CA LEU A 698 -25.99 10.67 3.34
C LEU A 698 -26.10 10.09 1.92
N SER A 699 -24.97 9.74 1.32
CA SER A 699 -24.92 9.21 -0.02
C SER A 699 -25.50 7.81 -0.15
N HIS A 700 -25.86 7.41 -1.37
CA HIS A 700 -26.44 6.08 -1.63
C HIS A 700 -27.70 5.78 -0.80
N ASN A 701 -28.60 6.77 -0.66
CA ASN A 701 -29.89 6.63 0.00
C ASN A 701 -31.05 6.77 -1.01
N LYS A 702 -32.29 6.91 -0.53
CA LYS A 702 -33.51 7.05 -1.36
C LYS A 702 -34.14 8.43 -1.23
N ILE A 703 -33.35 9.47 -0.89
CA ILE A 703 -33.87 10.81 -0.62
C ILE A 703 -34.45 11.39 -1.91
N THR A 704 -35.71 11.82 -1.89
CA THR A 704 -36.43 12.26 -3.10
C THR A 704 -36.56 13.78 -3.24
N HIS A 705 -36.50 14.51 -2.12
CA HIS A 705 -36.67 15.95 -2.06
C HIS A 705 -35.96 16.54 -0.84
N ILE A 706 -35.62 17.83 -0.91
CA ILE A 706 -35.08 18.60 0.21
C ILE A 706 -36.05 19.74 0.53
N VAL A 707 -36.58 19.74 1.76
CA VAL A 707 -37.50 20.77 2.26
C VAL A 707 -36.76 22.06 2.62
N SER A 708 -37.49 23.14 2.89
CA SER A 708 -36.89 24.37 3.41
C SER A 708 -36.35 24.14 4.83
N GLU A 709 -35.18 24.70 5.16
CA GLU A 709 -34.56 24.57 6.50
C GLU A 709 -34.29 23.11 6.92
N ALA A 710 -34.10 22.19 5.95
CA ALA A 710 -33.97 20.75 6.20
C ALA A 710 -32.81 20.36 7.15
N PHE A 711 -31.80 21.22 7.26
CA PHE A 711 -30.57 21.01 8.05
C PHE A 711 -30.51 21.87 9.33
N GLY A 712 -31.61 22.50 9.75
CA GLY A 712 -31.65 23.35 10.94
C GLY A 712 -30.66 24.53 10.86
N GLN A 713 -30.17 25.01 12.00
CA GLN A 713 -29.17 26.09 12.09
C GLN A 713 -27.74 25.55 12.15
N SER A 714 -27.42 24.51 11.36
CA SER A 714 -26.11 23.82 11.37
C SER A 714 -24.96 24.68 10.83
N ALA A 715 -24.62 25.75 11.54
CA ALA A 715 -23.69 26.79 11.10
C ALA A 715 -22.23 26.32 11.01
N PHE A 716 -21.90 25.19 11.66
CA PHE A 716 -20.58 24.56 11.63
C PHE A 716 -20.46 23.43 10.60
N LEU A 717 -21.53 23.13 9.85
CA LEU A 717 -21.47 22.09 8.81
C LEU A 717 -20.52 22.53 7.69
N GLU A 718 -19.54 21.67 7.38
CA GLU A 718 -18.45 21.93 6.44
C GLU A 718 -18.52 21.03 5.20
N ILE A 719 -18.89 19.76 5.39
CA ILE A 719 -19.04 18.77 4.31
C ILE A 719 -20.45 18.18 4.37
N LEU A 720 -21.16 18.30 3.25
CA LEU A 720 -22.46 17.65 3.05
C LEU A 720 -22.42 16.83 1.75
N ASP A 721 -22.47 15.50 1.91
CA ASP A 721 -22.52 14.56 0.79
C ASP A 721 -23.91 13.93 0.68
N LEU A 722 -24.60 14.21 -0.43
CA LEU A 722 -25.92 13.69 -0.80
C LEU A 722 -25.87 12.94 -2.14
N HIS A 723 -24.69 12.51 -2.59
CA HIS A 723 -24.52 11.88 -3.89
C HIS A 723 -25.29 10.55 -4.00
N LYS A 724 -25.72 10.18 -5.21
CA LYS A 724 -26.47 8.93 -5.48
C LYS A 724 -27.70 8.78 -4.58
N ASN A 725 -28.54 9.80 -4.59
CA ASN A 725 -29.90 9.75 -4.08
C ASN A 725 -30.90 9.83 -5.25
N SER A 726 -32.17 10.11 -4.97
CA SER A 726 -33.21 10.32 -5.99
C SER A 726 -33.78 11.74 -5.92
N ILE A 727 -32.95 12.73 -5.53
CA ILE A 727 -33.40 14.09 -5.25
C ILE A 727 -33.86 14.73 -6.56
N SER A 728 -35.13 15.10 -6.64
CA SER A 728 -35.73 15.73 -7.83
C SER A 728 -36.10 17.19 -7.60
N VAL A 729 -36.42 17.55 -6.36
CA VAL A 729 -36.87 18.90 -5.97
C VAL A 729 -36.07 19.39 -4.76
N ILE A 730 -35.47 20.56 -4.90
CA ILE A 730 -34.85 21.32 -3.81
C ILE A 730 -35.68 22.59 -3.58
N LYS A 731 -36.21 22.76 -2.38
CA LYS A 731 -37.00 23.96 -2.03
C LYS A 731 -36.09 25.17 -1.82
N ARG A 732 -36.68 26.37 -1.90
CA ARG A 732 -35.95 27.61 -1.57
C ARG A 732 -35.54 27.56 -0.09
N LYS A 733 -34.36 28.12 0.22
CA LYS A 733 -33.77 28.12 1.57
C LYS A 733 -33.51 26.73 2.16
N SER A 734 -33.41 25.68 1.35
CA SER A 734 -33.04 24.35 1.85
C SER A 734 -31.66 24.32 2.52
N PHE A 735 -30.72 25.14 2.05
CA PHE A 735 -29.36 25.26 2.57
C PHE A 735 -29.13 26.60 3.29
N SER A 736 -30.19 27.29 3.74
CA SER A 736 -29.99 28.52 4.50
C SER A 736 -29.17 28.22 5.77
N ASP A 737 -28.42 29.21 6.25
CA ASP A 737 -27.71 29.17 7.53
C ASP A 737 -26.50 28.20 7.60
N LEU A 738 -26.22 27.42 6.54
CA LEU A 738 -25.01 26.60 6.38
C LEU A 738 -23.77 27.44 6.03
N VAL A 739 -23.48 28.48 6.81
CA VAL A 739 -22.47 29.50 6.50
C VAL A 739 -21.04 28.98 6.46
N SER A 740 -20.75 27.87 7.14
CA SER A 740 -19.43 27.23 7.13
C SER A 740 -19.26 26.15 6.06
N LEU A 741 -20.31 25.87 5.27
CA LEU A 741 -20.30 24.81 4.27
C LEU A 741 -19.24 25.09 3.21
N GLN A 742 -18.32 24.15 3.02
CA GLN A 742 -17.21 24.24 2.08
C GLN A 742 -17.35 23.30 0.90
N ILE A 743 -17.89 22.10 1.14
CA ILE A 743 -18.07 21.04 0.14
C ILE A 743 -19.53 20.59 0.16
N LEU A 744 -20.17 20.67 -1.00
CA LEU A 744 -21.52 20.16 -1.23
C LEU A 744 -21.52 19.24 -2.46
N ASP A 745 -21.90 17.98 -2.24
CA ASP A 745 -22.06 16.99 -3.30
C ASP A 745 -23.53 16.60 -3.49
N LEU A 746 -24.08 16.96 -4.65
CA LEU A 746 -25.44 16.63 -5.09
C LEU A 746 -25.42 15.76 -6.36
N SER A 747 -24.28 15.15 -6.69
CA SER A 747 -24.09 14.37 -7.90
C SER A 747 -24.96 13.11 -7.95
N PHE A 748 -25.22 12.59 -9.15
CA PHE A 748 -26.03 11.38 -9.38
C PHE A 748 -27.40 11.46 -8.69
N ASN A 749 -28.15 12.52 -8.97
CA ASN A 749 -29.52 12.72 -8.50
C ASN A 749 -30.44 12.95 -9.72
N ALA A 750 -31.69 13.38 -9.49
CA ALA A 750 -32.68 13.63 -10.53
C ALA A 750 -33.08 15.12 -10.62
N ILE A 751 -32.18 16.03 -10.20
CA ILE A 751 -32.48 17.46 -10.10
C ILE A 751 -32.68 18.03 -11.49
N SER A 752 -33.86 18.61 -11.76
CA SER A 752 -34.18 19.17 -13.08
C SER A 752 -34.20 20.70 -13.11
N GLN A 753 -34.49 21.33 -11.98
CA GLN A 753 -34.64 22.78 -11.85
C GLN A 753 -34.06 23.26 -10.52
N LEU A 754 -33.44 24.44 -10.55
CA LEU A 754 -32.92 25.14 -9.38
C LEU A 754 -33.61 26.49 -9.23
N SER A 755 -33.85 26.92 -7.99
CA SER A 755 -34.42 28.25 -7.72
C SER A 755 -33.36 29.35 -7.81
N VAL A 756 -33.79 30.59 -8.04
CA VAL A 756 -32.98 31.79 -7.79
C VAL A 756 -32.52 31.77 -6.32
N GLU A 757 -31.27 32.16 -6.06
CA GLU A 757 -30.67 32.21 -4.71
C GLU A 757 -30.60 30.84 -3.99
N GLN A 758 -30.61 29.72 -4.72
CA GLN A 758 -30.59 28.38 -4.11
C GLN A 758 -29.38 28.12 -3.19
N PHE A 759 -28.20 28.65 -3.55
CA PHE A 759 -26.95 28.55 -2.78
C PHE A 759 -26.51 29.92 -2.22
N TYR A 760 -27.46 30.82 -2.02
CA TYR A 760 -27.18 32.19 -1.59
C TYR A 760 -26.51 32.23 -0.21
N ASN A 761 -25.48 33.08 -0.09
CA ASN A 761 -24.80 33.39 1.19
C ASN A 761 -24.11 32.17 1.86
N LEU A 762 -23.79 31.13 1.10
CA LEU A 762 -22.87 30.07 1.51
C LEU A 762 -21.43 30.58 1.39
N ARG A 763 -21.03 31.43 2.34
CA ARG A 763 -19.82 32.28 2.26
C ARG A 763 -18.51 31.50 2.17
N LYS A 764 -18.48 30.25 2.65
CA LYS A 764 -17.31 29.38 2.59
C LYS A 764 -17.41 28.29 1.52
N LEU A 765 -18.47 28.27 0.70
CA LEU A 765 -18.66 27.21 -0.29
C LEU A 765 -17.65 27.36 -1.42
N ARG A 766 -16.76 26.37 -1.54
CA ARG A 766 -15.64 26.34 -2.49
C ARG A 766 -15.82 25.24 -3.53
N TYR A 767 -16.43 24.13 -3.15
CA TYR A 767 -16.53 22.93 -3.97
C TYR A 767 -17.99 22.49 -4.09
N LEU A 768 -18.54 22.59 -5.30
CA LEU A 768 -19.93 22.23 -5.58
C LEU A 768 -20.01 21.25 -6.74
N LYS A 769 -20.52 20.04 -6.45
CA LYS A 769 -20.80 19.00 -7.44
C LYS A 769 -22.29 18.83 -7.66
N MET A 770 -22.69 18.85 -8.93
CA MET A 770 -24.05 18.60 -9.38
C MET A 770 -24.05 17.76 -10.67
N ASP A 771 -23.01 16.96 -10.90
CA ASP A 771 -22.92 16.13 -12.09
C ASP A 771 -23.94 14.97 -12.08
N HIS A 772 -24.22 14.39 -13.26
CA HIS A 772 -25.20 13.31 -13.43
C HIS A 772 -26.57 13.68 -12.84
N ASN A 773 -27.12 14.81 -13.26
CA ASN A 773 -28.46 15.28 -12.93
C ASN A 773 -29.22 15.64 -14.22
N ASN A 774 -30.41 16.23 -14.11
CA ASN A 774 -31.26 16.61 -15.25
C ASN A 774 -31.35 18.14 -15.43
N ILE A 775 -30.34 18.90 -15.00
CA ILE A 775 -30.39 20.37 -14.96
C ILE A 775 -30.36 20.93 -16.38
N ARG A 776 -31.32 21.79 -16.72
CA ARG A 776 -31.44 22.39 -18.06
C ARG A 776 -30.87 23.80 -18.17
N LEU A 777 -30.91 24.56 -17.08
CA LEU A 777 -30.44 25.95 -17.02
C LEU A 777 -30.05 26.31 -15.58
N LEU A 778 -29.12 27.25 -15.44
CA LEU A 778 -28.81 27.88 -14.16
C LEU A 778 -29.49 29.26 -14.07
N PRO A 779 -30.28 29.52 -13.02
CA PRO A 779 -30.90 30.82 -12.82
C PRO A 779 -29.87 31.90 -12.43
N ARG A 780 -30.24 33.17 -12.60
CA ARG A 780 -29.48 34.30 -12.06
C ARG A 780 -29.41 34.23 -10.53
N ASP A 781 -28.35 34.80 -9.95
CA ASP A 781 -28.19 34.94 -8.49
C ASP A 781 -28.11 33.64 -7.70
N ILE A 782 -27.92 32.51 -8.38
CA ILE A 782 -27.82 31.19 -7.74
C ILE A 782 -26.59 31.06 -6.83
N PHE A 783 -25.47 31.70 -7.18
CA PHE A 783 -24.18 31.62 -6.46
C PHE A 783 -23.82 32.91 -5.74
N LYS A 784 -24.78 33.82 -5.56
CA LYS A 784 -24.50 35.13 -4.98
C LYS A 784 -23.99 35.00 -3.54
N ASN A 785 -22.91 35.71 -3.24
CA ASN A 785 -22.16 35.66 -1.96
C ASN A 785 -21.54 34.28 -1.64
N THR A 786 -21.07 33.57 -2.66
CA THR A 786 -20.26 32.34 -2.51
C THR A 786 -18.85 32.56 -3.05
N ILE A 787 -17.93 31.62 -2.77
CA ILE A 787 -16.52 31.67 -3.20
C ILE A 787 -16.13 30.40 -3.97
N ILE A 788 -17.03 29.91 -4.82
CA ILE A 788 -16.86 28.64 -5.52
C ILE A 788 -15.59 28.70 -6.39
N GLU A 789 -14.72 27.71 -6.19
CA GLU A 789 -13.47 27.50 -6.93
C GLU A 789 -13.61 26.32 -7.92
N HIS A 790 -14.43 25.34 -7.56
CA HIS A 790 -14.71 24.14 -8.35
C HIS A 790 -16.22 23.97 -8.53
N LEU A 791 -16.66 24.00 -9.78
CA LEU A 791 -18.05 23.76 -10.16
C LEU A 791 -18.11 22.62 -11.17
N ASP A 792 -18.72 21.51 -10.76
CA ASP A 792 -18.97 20.35 -11.62
C ASP A 792 -20.45 20.26 -11.98
N LEU A 793 -20.73 20.39 -13.28
CA LEU A 793 -22.05 20.31 -13.91
C LEU A 793 -22.05 19.24 -15.02
N GLY A 794 -21.13 18.29 -14.98
CA GLY A 794 -21.04 17.21 -15.96
C GLY A 794 -22.34 16.39 -16.08
N PHE A 795 -22.58 15.79 -17.23
CA PHE A 795 -23.71 14.89 -17.51
C PHE A 795 -25.07 15.45 -17.06
N ASN A 796 -25.40 16.65 -17.53
CA ASN A 796 -26.69 17.32 -17.34
C ASN A 796 -27.38 17.62 -18.69
N GLU A 797 -28.47 18.37 -18.70
CA GLU A 797 -29.22 18.76 -19.92
C GLU A 797 -29.00 20.23 -20.31
N ILE A 798 -27.86 20.84 -19.95
CA ILE A 798 -27.62 22.27 -20.17
C ILE A 798 -27.39 22.54 -21.66
N SER A 799 -28.21 23.41 -22.25
CA SER A 799 -28.15 23.78 -23.67
C SER A 799 -27.47 25.13 -23.93
N LEU A 800 -27.61 26.07 -22.99
CA LEU A 800 -27.04 27.42 -23.08
C LEU A 800 -25.99 27.63 -21.99
N PHE A 801 -24.84 28.18 -22.37
CA PHE A 801 -23.76 28.46 -21.42
C PHE A 801 -24.17 29.58 -20.42
N PRO A 802 -24.12 29.36 -19.10
CA PRO A 802 -24.75 30.23 -18.11
C PRO A 802 -23.87 31.43 -17.68
N VAL A 803 -23.59 32.35 -18.61
CA VAL A 803 -22.69 33.51 -18.38
C VAL A 803 -23.10 34.36 -17.17
N THR A 804 -24.41 34.60 -16.98
CA THR A 804 -24.94 35.45 -15.90
C THR A 804 -24.81 34.82 -14.51
N ALA A 805 -24.82 33.49 -14.41
CA ALA A 805 -24.63 32.79 -13.15
C ALA A 805 -23.14 32.77 -12.79
N LEU A 806 -22.29 32.45 -13.77
CA LEU A 806 -20.84 32.34 -13.58
C LEU A 806 -20.16 33.70 -13.32
N SER A 807 -20.72 34.81 -13.79
CA SER A 807 -20.17 36.15 -13.50
C SER A 807 -20.11 36.49 -12.01
N GLN A 808 -20.86 35.77 -11.17
CA GLN A 808 -20.93 35.97 -9.72
C GLN A 808 -19.72 35.38 -8.99
N ILE A 809 -19.13 34.32 -9.56
CA ILE A 809 -18.01 33.55 -8.99
C ILE A 809 -16.78 33.54 -9.90
N GLY A 810 -16.81 34.26 -11.03
CA GLY A 810 -15.80 34.14 -12.06
C GLY A 810 -14.38 34.57 -11.66
N PHE A 811 -14.24 35.37 -10.59
CA PHE A 811 -12.94 35.71 -9.98
C PHE A 811 -12.37 34.59 -9.11
N THR A 812 -13.22 33.78 -8.47
CA THR A 812 -12.81 32.67 -7.59
C THR A 812 -12.69 31.36 -8.35
N LEU A 813 -13.47 31.18 -9.42
CA LEU A 813 -13.55 29.94 -10.19
C LEU A 813 -12.20 29.58 -10.82
N ARG A 814 -11.79 28.31 -10.68
CA ARG A 814 -10.54 27.74 -11.22
C ARG A 814 -10.79 26.49 -12.06
N HIS A 815 -11.79 25.70 -11.67
CA HIS A 815 -12.18 24.48 -12.36
C HIS A 815 -13.66 24.54 -12.72
N LEU A 816 -13.97 24.26 -13.98
CA LEU A 816 -15.33 24.27 -14.52
C LEU A 816 -15.54 23.08 -15.44
N ASP A 817 -16.49 22.21 -15.09
CA ASP A 817 -16.84 21.03 -15.86
C ASP A 817 -18.27 21.09 -16.39
N PHE A 818 -18.42 20.99 -17.71
CA PHE A 818 -19.67 20.91 -18.45
C PHE A 818 -19.71 19.68 -19.37
N THR A 819 -18.92 18.65 -19.09
CA THR A 819 -18.84 17.44 -19.91
C THR A 819 -20.22 16.79 -20.06
N GLY A 820 -20.57 16.21 -21.21
CA GLY A 820 -21.82 15.45 -21.37
C GLY A 820 -23.10 16.28 -21.29
N ASN A 821 -23.06 17.56 -21.65
CA ASN A 821 -24.24 18.45 -21.74
C ASN A 821 -24.72 18.61 -23.20
N ARG A 822 -25.58 19.59 -23.49
CA ARG A 822 -26.16 19.85 -24.81
C ARG A 822 -25.76 21.23 -25.36
N ILE A 823 -24.57 21.72 -25.04
CA ILE A 823 -24.11 23.05 -25.47
C ILE A 823 -23.75 23.02 -26.96
N GLU A 824 -24.35 23.91 -27.76
CA GLU A 824 -24.19 23.93 -29.22
C GLU A 824 -23.21 25.01 -29.71
N TYR A 825 -23.16 26.17 -29.05
CA TYR A 825 -22.43 27.35 -29.52
C TYR A 825 -21.65 28.04 -28.40
N LEU A 826 -20.44 28.48 -28.72
CA LEU A 826 -19.61 29.32 -27.87
C LEU A 826 -19.07 30.51 -28.67
N ASP A 827 -19.35 31.74 -28.23
CA ASP A 827 -18.74 32.96 -28.77
C ASP A 827 -17.46 33.38 -28.03
N GLY A 828 -16.75 34.36 -28.60
CA GLY A 828 -15.49 34.89 -28.03
C GLY A 828 -15.63 35.74 -26.76
N ASN A 829 -16.85 36.03 -26.29
CA ASN A 829 -17.10 36.87 -25.12
C ASN A 829 -17.61 36.07 -23.89
N ILE A 830 -18.00 34.82 -24.06
CA ILE A 830 -18.55 33.96 -23.00
C ILE A 830 -17.65 33.86 -21.76
N PHE A 831 -16.34 33.78 -21.94
CA PHE A 831 -15.38 33.60 -20.84
C PHE A 831 -14.81 34.91 -20.27
N ARG A 832 -15.33 36.08 -20.67
CA ARG A 832 -14.82 37.39 -20.20
C ARG A 832 -14.87 37.55 -18.68
N ASN A 833 -15.83 36.94 -18.02
CA ASN A 833 -15.98 37.04 -16.56
C ASN A 833 -15.28 35.90 -15.80
N THR A 834 -14.74 34.88 -16.49
CA THR A 834 -14.13 33.68 -15.89
C THR A 834 -12.66 33.52 -16.34
N GLN A 835 -11.89 34.61 -16.32
CA GLN A 835 -10.54 34.67 -16.89
C GLN A 835 -9.50 33.85 -16.12
N PHE A 836 -9.80 33.51 -14.87
CA PHE A 836 -8.88 32.82 -13.95
C PHE A 836 -9.02 31.28 -13.98
N LEU A 837 -9.76 30.72 -14.95
CA LEU A 837 -9.88 29.27 -15.10
C LEU A 837 -8.50 28.65 -15.40
N SER A 838 -8.15 27.61 -14.64
CA SER A 838 -7.00 26.73 -14.90
C SER A 838 -7.42 25.49 -15.70
N SER A 839 -8.66 25.02 -15.49
CA SER A 839 -9.19 23.81 -16.11
C SER A 839 -10.62 24.04 -16.61
N LEU A 840 -10.86 23.68 -17.86
CA LEU A 840 -12.16 23.76 -18.53
C LEU A 840 -12.46 22.46 -19.26
N SER A 841 -13.58 21.82 -18.91
CA SER A 841 -14.05 20.61 -19.59
C SER A 841 -15.38 20.88 -20.30
N LEU A 842 -15.39 20.64 -21.62
CA LEU A 842 -16.54 20.80 -22.51
C LEU A 842 -16.79 19.53 -23.33
N GLY A 843 -16.23 18.39 -22.91
CA GLY A 843 -16.32 17.14 -23.65
C GLY A 843 -17.77 16.66 -23.82
N GLY A 844 -18.10 15.90 -24.87
CA GLY A 844 -19.42 15.27 -25.03
C GLY A 844 -20.59 16.25 -25.13
N ASN A 845 -20.38 17.43 -25.71
CA ASN A 845 -21.41 18.41 -26.01
C ASN A 845 -21.81 18.34 -27.50
N LEU A 846 -22.58 19.33 -27.97
CA LEU A 846 -23.03 19.45 -29.36
C LEU A 846 -22.26 20.53 -30.12
N LEU A 847 -21.02 20.82 -29.72
CA LEU A 847 -20.21 21.86 -30.34
C LEU A 847 -19.79 21.47 -31.76
N THR A 848 -20.14 22.30 -32.73
CA THR A 848 -19.86 22.05 -34.16
C THR A 848 -18.86 23.02 -34.76
N VAL A 849 -18.93 24.30 -34.43
CA VAL A 849 -18.04 25.35 -34.94
C VAL A 849 -17.57 26.21 -33.79
N LEU A 850 -16.25 26.39 -33.68
CA LEU A 850 -15.61 27.30 -32.73
C LEU A 850 -14.89 28.42 -33.49
N SER A 851 -15.09 29.67 -33.08
CA SER A 851 -14.41 30.82 -33.68
C SER A 851 -12.99 30.96 -33.14
N ASP A 852 -12.12 31.62 -33.91
CA ASP A 852 -10.70 31.78 -33.60
C ASP A 852 -10.44 32.45 -32.23
N ASN A 853 -11.40 33.24 -31.73
CA ASN A 853 -11.31 33.96 -30.46
C ASN A 853 -12.11 33.32 -29.31
N THR A 854 -12.69 32.12 -29.44
CA THR A 854 -13.51 31.50 -28.38
C THR A 854 -12.79 31.46 -27.03
N PHE A 855 -11.50 31.13 -27.00
CA PHE A 855 -10.72 31.01 -25.76
C PHE A 855 -9.76 32.18 -25.50
N SER A 856 -9.91 33.33 -26.18
CA SER A 856 -8.93 34.42 -26.09
C SER A 856 -8.79 35.05 -24.69
N SER A 857 -9.81 34.91 -23.84
CA SER A 857 -9.81 35.42 -22.46
C SER A 857 -9.21 34.44 -21.43
N LEU A 858 -8.81 33.24 -21.85
CA LEU A 858 -8.37 32.15 -20.97
C LEU A 858 -6.84 31.94 -21.01
N GLY A 859 -6.05 33.01 -20.99
CA GLY A 859 -4.58 32.92 -21.11
C GLY A 859 -3.89 32.13 -19.98
N GLY A 860 -4.56 31.98 -18.83
CA GLY A 860 -4.09 31.16 -17.69
C GLY A 860 -4.47 29.68 -17.77
N LEU A 861 -5.20 29.25 -18.80
CA LEU A 861 -5.72 27.88 -18.90
C LEU A 861 -4.61 26.85 -19.11
N ARG A 862 -4.67 25.75 -18.37
CA ARG A 862 -3.68 24.67 -18.38
C ARG A 862 -4.25 23.35 -18.85
N ARG A 863 -5.52 23.10 -18.58
CA ARG A 863 -6.26 21.91 -19.04
C ARG A 863 -7.49 22.33 -19.83
N LEU A 864 -7.61 21.76 -21.03
CA LEU A 864 -8.77 21.97 -21.90
C LEU A 864 -9.22 20.62 -22.46
N ASP A 865 -10.49 20.29 -22.22
CA ASP A 865 -11.15 19.13 -22.81
C ASP A 865 -12.26 19.56 -23.78
N LEU A 866 -12.11 19.15 -25.05
CA LEU A 866 -13.08 19.36 -26.12
C LEU A 866 -13.55 18.03 -26.75
N SER A 867 -13.23 16.91 -26.11
CA SER A 867 -13.45 15.56 -26.65
C SER A 867 -14.92 15.28 -26.94
N PHE A 868 -15.22 14.28 -27.77
CA PHE A 868 -16.58 13.85 -28.10
C PHE A 868 -17.49 14.98 -28.62
N ASN A 869 -16.94 15.96 -29.33
CA ASN A 869 -17.66 17.03 -30.03
C ASN A 869 -17.31 17.00 -31.52
N SER A 870 -18.25 17.24 -32.43
CA SER A 870 -17.97 17.23 -33.89
C SER A 870 -17.43 18.58 -34.39
N ILE A 871 -16.26 19.00 -33.89
CA ILE A 871 -15.73 20.36 -34.05
C ILE A 871 -15.05 20.56 -35.42
N LYS A 872 -15.45 21.62 -36.11
CA LYS A 872 -14.75 22.24 -37.23
C LYS A 872 -14.22 23.61 -36.79
N ALA A 873 -12.90 23.74 -36.70
CA ALA A 873 -12.25 24.98 -36.29
C ALA A 873 -10.87 25.15 -36.93
N ASN A 874 -10.37 26.38 -36.92
CA ASN A 874 -8.97 26.66 -37.23
C ASN A 874 -8.12 26.49 -35.95
N PHE A 875 -7.70 25.26 -35.67
CA PHE A 875 -6.95 24.93 -34.44
C PHE A 875 -5.66 25.76 -34.23
N LYS A 876 -5.07 26.29 -35.31
CA LYS A 876 -3.91 27.19 -35.22
C LYS A 876 -4.26 28.51 -34.55
N GLU A 877 -5.36 29.14 -34.94
CA GLU A 877 -5.76 30.44 -34.40
C GLU A 877 -6.52 30.25 -33.07
N LEU A 878 -7.37 29.22 -32.98
CA LEU A 878 -8.14 28.89 -31.78
C LEU A 878 -7.28 28.75 -30.51
N PHE A 879 -6.07 28.17 -30.65
CA PHE A 879 -5.16 27.91 -29.54
C PHE A 879 -4.00 28.91 -29.45
N HIS A 880 -3.97 29.96 -30.28
CA HIS A 880 -2.89 30.94 -30.29
C HIS A 880 -2.71 31.64 -28.94
N ASN A 881 -3.82 31.95 -28.27
CA ASN A 881 -3.84 32.68 -26.99
C ASN A 881 -3.80 31.78 -25.75
N LEU A 882 -3.39 30.51 -25.88
CA LEU A 882 -3.28 29.55 -24.77
C LEU A 882 -1.82 29.08 -24.54
N PRO A 883 -0.87 29.99 -24.25
CA PRO A 883 0.55 29.64 -24.16
C PRO A 883 0.88 28.72 -22.97
N ASN A 884 0.03 28.72 -21.94
CA ASN A 884 0.23 27.96 -20.71
C ASN A 884 -0.43 26.57 -20.73
N LEU A 885 -1.06 26.18 -21.86
CA LEU A 885 -1.76 24.91 -21.95
C LEU A 885 -0.79 23.73 -21.89
N ARG A 886 -1.05 22.81 -20.95
CA ARG A 886 -0.22 21.62 -20.70
C ARG A 886 -0.94 20.33 -21.11
N HIS A 887 -2.26 20.27 -20.90
CA HIS A 887 -3.08 19.13 -21.25
C HIS A 887 -4.20 19.54 -22.21
N LEU A 888 -4.26 18.84 -23.34
CA LEU A 888 -5.29 19.06 -24.35
C LEU A 888 -5.93 17.72 -24.73
N ASN A 889 -7.24 17.63 -24.56
CA ASN A 889 -8.02 16.46 -24.98
C ASN A 889 -8.87 16.80 -26.21
N LEU A 890 -8.55 16.13 -27.32
CA LEU A 890 -9.25 16.17 -28.60
C LEU A 890 -9.69 14.76 -29.02
N ALA A 891 -10.04 13.91 -28.05
CA ALA A 891 -10.54 12.57 -28.34
C ALA A 891 -11.89 12.62 -29.08
N ASN A 892 -12.08 11.77 -30.09
CA ASN A 892 -13.35 11.63 -30.82
C ASN A 892 -13.97 12.96 -31.29
N ILE A 893 -13.18 13.83 -31.91
CA ILE A 893 -13.67 15.07 -32.53
C ILE A 893 -13.72 15.01 -34.05
N SER A 894 -13.71 13.80 -34.61
CA SER A 894 -13.75 13.50 -36.06
C SER A 894 -12.55 13.99 -36.89
N LEU A 895 -11.36 14.13 -36.27
CA LEU A 895 -10.14 14.50 -37.00
C LEU A 895 -9.72 13.44 -38.02
N LYS A 896 -9.37 13.87 -39.24
CA LYS A 896 -8.83 13.00 -40.30
C LYS A 896 -7.30 12.98 -40.36
N SER A 897 -6.67 14.02 -39.81
CA SER A 897 -5.22 14.19 -39.67
C SER A 897 -4.94 14.96 -38.38
N VAL A 898 -3.72 14.89 -37.87
CA VAL A 898 -3.33 15.71 -36.70
C VAL A 898 -3.34 17.19 -37.09
N PRO A 899 -4.00 18.06 -36.30
CA PRO A 899 -4.01 19.49 -36.56
C PRO A 899 -2.68 20.15 -36.19
N TYR A 900 -2.38 21.28 -36.81
CA TYR A 900 -1.27 22.13 -36.38
C TYR A 900 -1.61 22.81 -35.05
N LEU A 901 -0.80 22.55 -34.01
CA LEU A 901 -1.00 23.10 -32.67
C LEU A 901 0.15 24.07 -32.31
N PRO A 902 -0.12 25.37 -32.03
CA PRO A 902 0.89 26.35 -31.66
C PRO A 902 1.33 26.25 -30.17
N LEU A 903 1.29 25.05 -29.57
CA LEU A 903 1.37 24.85 -28.13
C LEU A 903 2.74 24.27 -27.72
N THR A 904 3.70 25.13 -27.39
CA THR A 904 5.08 24.71 -27.06
C THR A 904 5.21 24.08 -25.67
N ASN A 905 4.32 24.44 -24.74
CA ASN A 905 4.35 23.98 -23.35
C ASN A 905 3.46 22.73 -23.13
N LEU A 906 2.90 22.17 -24.19
CA LEU A 906 2.02 21.01 -24.11
C LEU A 906 2.80 19.77 -23.68
N THR A 907 2.37 19.12 -22.60
CA THR A 907 2.98 17.91 -22.04
C THR A 907 2.14 16.67 -22.31
N SER A 908 0.82 16.82 -22.44
CA SER A 908 -0.11 15.72 -22.72
C SER A 908 -1.10 16.08 -23.82
N LEU A 909 -1.21 15.20 -24.81
CA LEU A 909 -2.13 15.32 -25.93
C LEU A 909 -2.90 14.02 -26.12
N ASN A 910 -4.22 14.10 -26.04
CA ASN A 910 -5.11 12.98 -26.34
C ASN A 910 -5.82 13.19 -27.68
N LEU A 911 -5.62 12.24 -28.60
CA LEU A 911 -6.21 12.18 -29.94
C LEU A 911 -6.95 10.85 -30.18
N THR A 912 -7.29 10.11 -29.13
CA THR A 912 -7.93 8.80 -29.26
C THR A 912 -9.26 8.86 -30.02
N SER A 913 -9.65 7.75 -30.64
CA SER A 913 -10.97 7.56 -31.26
C SER A 913 -11.30 8.58 -32.36
N ASN A 914 -10.29 9.03 -33.12
CA ASN A 914 -10.47 9.87 -34.30
C ASN A 914 -10.33 9.05 -35.60
N TYR A 915 -10.36 9.71 -36.75
CA TYR A 915 -10.17 9.10 -38.07
C TYR A 915 -8.78 9.37 -38.64
N ILE A 916 -7.76 9.56 -37.78
CA ILE A 916 -6.41 9.95 -38.20
C ILE A 916 -5.78 8.79 -38.97
N ASN A 917 -5.38 9.04 -40.23
CA ASN A 917 -4.70 8.08 -41.09
C ASN A 917 -3.28 8.51 -41.53
N SER A 918 -2.93 9.78 -41.33
CA SER A 918 -1.67 10.37 -41.78
C SER A 918 -1.30 11.61 -40.96
N PHE A 919 -0.01 11.99 -41.03
CA PHE A 919 0.58 13.10 -40.28
C PHE A 919 1.54 13.88 -41.18
N LYS A 920 1.70 15.18 -40.92
CA LYS A 920 2.78 15.99 -41.51
C LYS A 920 3.81 16.35 -40.44
N GLU A 921 5.06 16.47 -40.83
CA GLU A 921 6.17 16.86 -39.93
C GLU A 921 5.94 18.22 -39.28
N THR A 922 5.30 19.15 -40.01
CA THR A 922 4.95 20.48 -39.53
C THR A 922 4.00 20.48 -38.34
N ASP A 923 3.19 19.42 -38.17
CA ASP A 923 2.11 19.38 -37.19
C ASP A 923 2.66 19.11 -35.77
N VAL A 924 3.77 18.37 -35.66
CA VAL A 924 4.41 18.01 -34.39
C VAL A 924 5.65 18.84 -34.05
N LYS A 925 6.16 19.64 -35.00
CA LYS A 925 7.43 20.37 -34.86
C LYS A 925 7.50 21.29 -33.63
N ARG A 926 6.36 21.82 -33.16
CA ARG A 926 6.28 22.69 -31.97
C ARG A 926 6.05 21.93 -30.66
N LEU A 927 5.64 20.66 -30.72
CA LEU A 927 5.28 19.84 -29.55
C LEU A 927 6.52 19.20 -28.89
N VAL A 928 7.59 19.96 -28.72
CA VAL A 928 8.91 19.46 -28.28
C VAL A 928 8.88 18.96 -26.83
N ASN A 929 8.00 19.54 -26.00
CA ASN A 929 7.83 19.20 -24.59
C ASN A 929 6.79 18.10 -24.34
N LEU A 930 6.24 17.49 -25.39
CA LEU A 930 5.21 16.47 -25.26
C LEU A 930 5.79 15.20 -24.63
N ARG A 931 5.13 14.72 -23.57
CA ARG A 931 5.52 13.54 -22.77
C ARG A 931 4.52 12.41 -22.88
N HIS A 932 3.24 12.73 -22.99
CA HIS A 932 2.15 11.78 -23.16
C HIS A 932 1.44 12.03 -24.49
N LEU A 933 1.36 10.99 -25.31
CA LEU A 933 0.60 11.00 -26.55
C LEU A 933 -0.29 9.76 -26.62
N ASP A 934 -1.59 9.97 -26.60
CA ASP A 934 -2.57 8.93 -26.89
C ASP A 934 -3.13 9.14 -28.31
N ILE A 935 -2.87 8.17 -29.19
CA ILE A 935 -3.44 8.11 -30.54
C ILE A 935 -4.09 6.75 -30.82
N SER A 936 -4.57 6.11 -29.76
CA SER A 936 -5.31 4.85 -29.83
C SER A 936 -6.61 5.00 -30.63
N HIS A 937 -7.18 3.86 -31.08
CA HIS A 937 -8.47 3.83 -31.79
C HIS A 937 -8.56 4.76 -33.02
N ASN A 938 -7.48 4.88 -33.79
CA ASN A 938 -7.44 5.68 -35.02
C ASN A 938 -7.37 4.77 -36.27
N ARG A 939 -7.01 5.34 -37.43
CA ARG A 939 -6.92 4.65 -38.73
C ARG A 939 -5.47 4.53 -39.22
N LEU A 940 -4.52 4.43 -38.31
CA LEU A 940 -3.10 4.31 -38.65
C LEU A 940 -2.75 2.93 -39.20
N THR A 941 -2.27 2.87 -40.45
CA THR A 941 -1.83 1.63 -41.10
C THR A 941 -0.36 1.30 -40.87
N SER A 942 0.44 2.30 -40.49
CA SER A 942 1.88 2.17 -40.20
C SER A 942 2.33 3.22 -39.19
N LEU A 943 3.35 2.89 -38.39
CA LEU A 943 4.03 3.85 -37.51
C LEU A 943 5.02 4.68 -38.35
N VAL A 944 5.03 6.01 -38.21
CA VAL A 944 5.80 6.94 -39.05
C VAL A 944 7.07 7.41 -38.33
N PRO A 945 8.26 6.86 -38.63
CA PRO A 945 9.48 7.10 -37.83
C PRO A 945 9.94 8.55 -37.79
N LYS A 946 9.67 9.31 -38.86
CA LYS A 946 10.10 10.72 -38.99
C LYS A 946 9.43 11.65 -37.97
N MET A 947 8.25 11.29 -37.47
CA MET A 947 7.51 12.10 -36.49
C MET A 947 8.19 12.08 -35.12
N TRP A 948 8.65 10.90 -34.69
CA TRP A 948 9.22 10.68 -33.36
C TRP A 948 10.50 11.47 -33.09
N ILE A 949 11.25 11.82 -34.15
CA ILE A 949 12.48 12.61 -34.07
C ILE A 949 12.24 14.02 -33.48
N HIS A 950 11.02 14.55 -33.63
CA HIS A 950 10.61 15.84 -33.07
C HIS A 950 10.02 15.71 -31.65
N LEU A 951 9.53 14.54 -31.28
CA LEU A 951 8.92 14.24 -29.97
C LEU A 951 9.94 13.58 -29.02
N ARG A 952 11.10 14.22 -28.84
CA ARG A 952 12.24 13.62 -28.13
C ARG A 952 11.98 13.36 -26.64
N ASN A 953 11.10 14.15 -26.03
CA ASN A 953 10.74 14.05 -24.62
C ASN A 953 9.58 13.09 -24.36
N LEU A 954 9.12 12.33 -25.37
CA LEU A 954 7.98 11.43 -25.24
C LEU A 954 8.30 10.25 -24.31
N LYS A 955 7.44 10.04 -23.31
CA LYS A 955 7.57 9.02 -22.27
C LYS A 955 6.47 7.97 -22.35
N ILE A 956 5.25 8.39 -22.67
CA ILE A 956 4.08 7.53 -22.77
C ILE A 956 3.52 7.65 -24.19
N LEU A 957 3.42 6.51 -24.88
CA LEU A 957 2.84 6.41 -26.21
C LEU A 957 1.80 5.29 -26.23
N ASP A 958 0.57 5.66 -26.57
CA ASP A 958 -0.50 4.70 -26.86
C ASP A 958 -0.86 4.75 -28.35
N VAL A 959 -0.64 3.64 -29.05
CA VAL A 959 -1.01 3.44 -30.46
C VAL A 959 -2.01 2.30 -30.61
N SER A 960 -2.58 1.82 -29.52
CA SER A 960 -3.44 0.64 -29.47
C SER A 960 -4.69 0.78 -30.36
N TYR A 961 -5.28 -0.35 -30.75
CA TYR A 961 -6.50 -0.40 -31.56
C TYR A 961 -6.44 0.37 -32.90
N ASN A 962 -5.25 0.50 -33.48
CA ASN A 962 -5.05 0.98 -34.84
C ASN A 962 -4.91 -0.18 -35.84
N PRO A 963 -5.28 0.00 -37.12
CA PRO A 963 -5.10 -1.00 -38.16
C PRO A 963 -3.66 -1.10 -38.68
N VAL A 964 -2.67 -1.08 -37.77
CA VAL A 964 -1.25 -1.19 -38.13
C VAL A 964 -1.00 -2.57 -38.73
N VAL A 965 -0.40 -2.60 -39.91
CA VAL A 965 -0.14 -3.85 -40.65
C VAL A 965 1.22 -4.44 -40.27
N ARG A 966 2.26 -3.61 -40.13
CA ARG A 966 3.63 -4.08 -39.90
C ARG A 966 4.39 -3.23 -38.90
N ILE A 967 5.18 -3.88 -38.04
CA ILE A 967 6.16 -3.24 -37.17
C ILE A 967 7.55 -3.59 -37.73
N THR A 968 8.19 -2.60 -38.35
CA THR A 968 9.52 -2.69 -38.98
C THR A 968 10.62 -2.08 -38.07
N PRO A 969 11.91 -2.38 -38.27
CA PRO A 969 13.01 -1.90 -37.41
C PRO A 969 13.05 -0.39 -37.17
N ASN A 970 12.50 0.40 -38.09
CA ASN A 970 12.47 1.86 -37.96
C ASN A 970 11.24 2.39 -37.20
N SER A 971 10.24 1.56 -36.90
CA SER A 971 8.92 2.01 -36.41
C SER A 971 8.98 2.89 -35.16
N PHE A 972 9.91 2.62 -34.25
CA PHE A 972 10.12 3.37 -33.00
C PHE A 972 11.45 4.15 -32.97
N LYS A 973 12.09 4.33 -34.14
CA LYS A 973 13.36 5.06 -34.22
C LYS A 973 13.18 6.50 -33.72
N GLY A 974 14.00 6.89 -32.75
CA GLY A 974 13.94 8.23 -32.11
C GLY A 974 13.29 8.24 -30.72
N LEU A 975 12.63 7.16 -30.29
CA LEU A 975 11.94 7.05 -29.00
C LEU A 975 12.79 6.37 -27.91
N ASN A 976 14.07 6.75 -27.77
CA ASN A 976 14.99 6.08 -26.86
C ASN A 976 14.63 6.25 -25.37
N ASP A 977 13.93 7.33 -25.06
CA ASP A 977 13.56 7.75 -23.71
C ASP A 977 12.14 7.33 -23.30
N LEU A 978 11.43 6.61 -24.18
CA LEU A 978 10.08 6.12 -23.95
C LEU A 978 10.05 5.12 -22.79
N SER A 979 9.14 5.32 -21.83
CA SER A 979 9.00 4.49 -20.63
C SER A 979 7.78 3.57 -20.67
N HIS A 980 6.69 4.01 -21.32
CA HIS A 980 5.44 3.24 -21.44
C HIS A 980 5.01 3.18 -22.91
N LEU A 981 4.74 1.96 -23.38
CA LEU A 981 4.27 1.72 -24.75
C LEU A 981 3.08 0.77 -24.74
N ASN A 982 1.98 1.17 -25.38
CA ASN A 982 0.80 0.33 -25.55
C ASN A 982 0.56 -0.03 -27.03
N LEU A 983 0.63 -1.33 -27.31
CA LEU A 983 0.46 -1.97 -28.61
C LEU A 983 -0.74 -2.96 -28.63
N ASN A 984 -1.64 -2.87 -27.66
CA ASN A 984 -2.82 -3.73 -27.64
C ASN A 984 -3.77 -3.46 -28.82
N GLY A 985 -4.62 -4.43 -29.15
CA GLY A 985 -5.70 -4.23 -30.13
C GLY A 985 -5.25 -4.08 -31.59
N LEU A 986 -3.96 -4.27 -31.91
CA LEU A 986 -3.43 -4.20 -33.27
C LEU A 986 -3.79 -5.47 -34.06
N LYS A 987 -5.04 -5.55 -34.53
CA LYS A 987 -5.65 -6.76 -35.10
C LYS A 987 -5.05 -7.20 -36.45
N TYR A 988 -4.58 -6.26 -37.26
CA TYR A 988 -4.15 -6.52 -38.64
C TYR A 988 -2.64 -6.70 -38.80
N ILE A 989 -1.91 -6.88 -37.69
CA ILE A 989 -0.47 -7.10 -37.77
C ILE A 989 -0.17 -8.43 -38.46
N ASP A 990 0.68 -8.37 -39.49
CA ASP A 990 1.23 -9.52 -40.20
C ASP A 990 2.68 -9.83 -39.79
N ILE A 991 3.49 -8.79 -39.59
CA ILE A 991 4.94 -8.86 -39.34
C ILE A 991 5.31 -7.99 -38.14
N ILE A 992 6.02 -8.59 -37.18
CA ILE A 992 6.68 -7.89 -36.08
C ILE A 992 8.17 -8.23 -36.14
N ASP A 993 8.98 -7.24 -36.52
CA ASP A 993 10.43 -7.35 -36.46
C ASP A 993 10.91 -7.05 -35.04
N GLN A 994 11.63 -8.00 -34.42
CA GLN A 994 12.19 -7.88 -33.08
C GLN A 994 13.16 -6.69 -32.94
N ASP A 995 13.86 -6.32 -34.01
CA ASP A 995 14.86 -5.24 -33.98
C ASP A 995 14.20 -3.86 -33.84
N SER A 996 12.90 -3.77 -34.08
CA SER A 996 12.09 -2.56 -33.87
C SER A 996 12.10 -2.06 -32.42
N PHE A 997 12.28 -2.97 -31.45
CA PHE A 997 12.25 -2.65 -30.02
C PHE A 997 13.62 -2.29 -29.45
N ARG A 998 14.72 -2.61 -30.16
CA ARG A 998 16.09 -2.28 -29.72
C ARG A 998 16.33 -0.80 -29.39
N PRO A 999 15.72 0.18 -30.08
CA PRO A 999 15.87 1.59 -29.71
C PRO A 999 15.27 1.93 -28.33
N LEU A 1000 14.24 1.19 -27.89
CA LEU A 1000 13.42 1.45 -26.69
C LEU A 1000 14.10 1.01 -25.40
N THR A 1001 15.34 1.44 -25.23
CA THR A 1001 16.22 0.96 -24.17
C THR A 1001 15.80 1.43 -22.77
N SER A 1002 14.93 2.45 -22.64
CA SER A 1002 14.39 2.96 -21.37
C SER A 1002 12.98 2.47 -21.03
N LEU A 1003 12.43 1.56 -21.85
CA LEU A 1003 11.05 1.10 -21.70
C LEU A 1003 10.88 0.26 -20.43
N ARG A 1004 9.99 0.70 -19.54
CA ARG A 1004 9.67 0.03 -18.28
C ARG A 1004 8.35 -0.73 -18.31
N SER A 1005 7.36 -0.19 -19.03
CA SER A 1005 6.04 -0.81 -19.15
C SER A 1005 5.72 -1.08 -20.62
N LEU A 1006 5.46 -2.34 -20.93
CA LEU A 1006 5.05 -2.77 -22.25
C LEU A 1006 3.70 -3.46 -22.17
N HIS A 1007 2.74 -2.92 -22.91
CA HIS A 1007 1.41 -3.51 -23.07
C HIS A 1007 1.30 -4.07 -24.50
N LEU A 1008 1.04 -5.37 -24.62
CA LEU A 1008 0.95 -6.06 -25.90
C LEU A 1008 -0.12 -7.16 -25.85
N GLN A 1009 -0.45 -7.73 -27.00
CA GLN A 1009 -1.36 -8.86 -27.12
C GLN A 1009 -0.66 -10.07 -27.77
N THR A 1010 -1.23 -11.27 -27.62
CA THR A 1010 -0.82 -12.40 -28.46
C THR A 1010 -1.49 -12.31 -29.84
N TRP A 1011 -0.73 -12.59 -30.91
CA TRP A 1011 -1.22 -12.56 -32.28
C TRP A 1011 -1.22 -13.97 -32.88
N SER A 1012 -2.37 -14.63 -32.87
CA SER A 1012 -2.53 -15.99 -33.38
C SER A 1012 -2.42 -16.12 -34.90
N ALA A 1013 -2.58 -15.01 -35.63
CA ALA A 1013 -2.45 -14.96 -37.09
C ALA A 1013 -0.99 -14.90 -37.59
N ILE A 1014 -0.05 -14.54 -36.71
CA ILE A 1014 1.37 -14.47 -37.05
C ILE A 1014 1.98 -15.86 -36.86
N ASN A 1015 2.87 -16.27 -37.76
CA ASN A 1015 3.56 -17.54 -37.63
C ASN A 1015 4.38 -17.57 -36.32
N HIS A 1016 4.03 -18.47 -35.39
CA HIS A 1016 4.68 -18.63 -34.09
C HIS A 1016 6.19 -18.94 -34.16
N SER A 1017 6.71 -19.34 -35.33
CA SER A 1017 8.15 -19.46 -35.55
C SER A 1017 8.87 -18.12 -35.66
N THR A 1018 8.17 -17.06 -36.09
CA THR A 1018 8.72 -15.72 -36.33
C THR A 1018 8.45 -14.74 -35.17
N PHE A 1019 7.39 -14.95 -34.41
CA PHE A 1019 7.02 -14.12 -33.26
C PHE A 1019 7.21 -14.86 -31.93
N ARG A 1020 8.13 -14.36 -31.10
CA ARG A 1020 8.33 -14.80 -29.72
C ARG A 1020 8.45 -13.60 -28.79
N LEU A 1021 7.70 -13.60 -27.69
CA LEU A 1021 7.79 -12.54 -26.67
C LEU A 1021 9.18 -12.46 -26.02
N ALA A 1022 9.87 -13.59 -25.89
CA ALA A 1022 11.25 -13.66 -25.42
C ALA A 1022 12.19 -12.79 -26.26
N ASN A 1023 12.04 -12.76 -27.58
CA ASN A 1023 12.91 -11.97 -28.45
C ASN A 1023 12.68 -10.47 -28.23
N ILE A 1024 11.42 -10.05 -28.08
CA ILE A 1024 11.08 -8.64 -27.80
C ILE A 1024 11.62 -8.23 -26.43
N THR A 1025 11.26 -8.98 -25.39
CA THR A 1025 11.66 -8.69 -24.01
C THR A 1025 13.17 -8.74 -23.80
N SER A 1026 13.89 -9.64 -24.49
CA SER A 1026 15.36 -9.70 -24.46
C SER A 1026 16.03 -8.44 -25.00
N SER A 1027 15.37 -7.73 -25.92
CA SER A 1027 15.85 -6.45 -26.45
C SER A 1027 15.57 -5.26 -25.53
N LEU A 1028 14.81 -5.46 -24.46
CA LEU A 1028 14.32 -4.44 -23.54
C LEU A 1028 14.97 -4.61 -22.15
N PRO A 1029 16.19 -4.09 -21.94
CA PRO A 1029 16.93 -4.31 -20.70
C PRO A 1029 16.26 -3.68 -19.48
N SER A 1030 15.38 -2.69 -19.66
CA SER A 1030 14.77 -1.91 -18.57
C SER A 1030 13.35 -2.34 -18.20
N LEU A 1031 12.83 -3.40 -18.82
CA LEU A 1031 11.43 -3.81 -18.66
C LEU A 1031 11.15 -4.27 -17.22
N TYR A 1032 10.16 -3.63 -16.60
CA TYR A 1032 9.75 -3.85 -15.21
C TYR A 1032 8.34 -4.43 -15.12
N LYS A 1033 7.42 -3.88 -15.93
CA LYS A 1033 6.00 -4.27 -16.00
C LYS A 1033 5.67 -4.76 -17.40
N LEU A 1034 5.14 -5.97 -17.50
CA LEU A 1034 4.69 -6.57 -18.75
C LEU A 1034 3.19 -6.89 -18.64
N VAL A 1035 2.38 -6.32 -19.53
CA VAL A 1035 0.94 -6.57 -19.60
C VAL A 1035 0.63 -7.23 -20.94
N ILE A 1036 0.00 -8.41 -20.88
CA ILE A 1036 -0.26 -9.26 -22.03
C ILE A 1036 -1.76 -9.54 -22.12
N HIS A 1037 -2.39 -9.08 -23.19
CA HIS A 1037 -3.74 -9.52 -23.56
C HIS A 1037 -3.65 -10.81 -24.37
N TRP A 1038 -3.95 -11.93 -23.72
CA TRP A 1038 -3.98 -13.25 -24.32
C TRP A 1038 -5.23 -13.45 -25.18
N LYS A 1039 -5.06 -13.71 -26.47
CA LYS A 1039 -6.17 -13.95 -27.42
C LYS A 1039 -6.56 -15.41 -27.57
N ASP A 1040 -5.62 -16.31 -27.30
CA ASP A 1040 -5.81 -17.76 -27.43
C ASP A 1040 -6.49 -18.37 -26.22
N LYS A 1041 -7.07 -19.58 -26.40
CA LYS A 1041 -7.72 -20.32 -25.32
C LYS A 1041 -6.76 -20.86 -24.25
N THR A 1042 -5.50 -21.08 -24.63
CA THR A 1042 -4.49 -21.65 -23.74
C THR A 1042 -3.27 -20.74 -23.70
N MET A 1043 -2.76 -20.49 -22.49
CA MET A 1043 -1.48 -19.83 -22.28
C MET A 1043 -0.36 -20.80 -22.64
N ASN A 1044 0.14 -20.71 -23.87
CA ASN A 1044 1.21 -21.55 -24.41
C ASN A 1044 2.61 -21.06 -23.98
N GLU A 1045 3.65 -21.67 -24.53
CA GLU A 1045 5.06 -21.41 -24.23
C GLU A 1045 5.59 -20.06 -24.75
N GLN A 1046 4.76 -19.11 -25.14
CA GLN A 1046 5.21 -17.80 -25.64
C GLN A 1046 6.04 -17.01 -24.62
N LEU A 1047 5.91 -17.30 -23.33
CA LEU A 1047 6.72 -16.70 -22.27
C LEU A 1047 8.13 -17.34 -22.17
N HIS A 1048 8.35 -18.55 -22.69
CA HIS A 1048 9.63 -19.26 -22.58
C HIS A 1048 10.77 -18.44 -23.17
N GLY A 1049 11.87 -18.31 -22.41
CA GLY A 1049 13.07 -17.57 -22.81
C GLY A 1049 13.10 -16.08 -22.42
N ILE A 1050 12.10 -15.57 -21.71
CA ILE A 1050 12.12 -14.20 -21.14
C ILE A 1050 13.14 -14.10 -19.99
N ASP A 1051 14.02 -13.09 -19.96
CA ASP A 1051 14.86 -12.79 -18.79
C ASP A 1051 14.02 -12.08 -17.71
N ALA A 1052 13.33 -12.86 -16.88
CA ALA A 1052 12.34 -12.35 -15.93
C ALA A 1052 12.92 -11.73 -14.65
N ARG A 1053 14.25 -11.73 -14.45
CA ARG A 1053 14.90 -11.23 -13.21
C ARG A 1053 14.53 -9.78 -12.87
N LYS A 1054 14.17 -9.00 -13.88
CA LYS A 1054 13.77 -7.59 -13.75
C LYS A 1054 12.27 -7.34 -13.76
N LEU A 1055 11.51 -8.33 -14.22
CA LEU A 1055 10.06 -8.24 -14.22
C LEU A 1055 9.57 -8.41 -12.79
N ARG A 1056 8.94 -7.37 -12.26
CA ARG A 1056 8.27 -7.39 -10.95
C ARG A 1056 6.77 -7.44 -11.07
N TYR A 1057 6.23 -7.10 -12.23
CA TYR A 1057 4.80 -7.13 -12.46
C TYR A 1057 4.50 -7.77 -13.81
N LEU A 1058 3.85 -8.93 -13.76
CA LEU A 1058 3.30 -9.59 -14.93
C LEU A 1058 1.78 -9.55 -14.83
N GLU A 1059 1.12 -9.00 -15.83
CA GLU A 1059 -0.32 -9.02 -15.91
C GLU A 1059 -0.79 -9.72 -17.18
N VAL A 1060 -1.62 -10.74 -17.01
CA VAL A 1060 -2.22 -11.52 -18.08
C VAL A 1060 -3.73 -11.28 -18.04
N ARG A 1061 -4.28 -10.84 -19.17
CA ARG A 1061 -5.71 -10.61 -19.36
C ARG A 1061 -6.23 -11.32 -20.58
N GLY A 1062 -7.54 -11.52 -20.66
CA GLY A 1062 -8.18 -11.97 -21.89
C GLY A 1062 -9.33 -12.92 -21.62
N VAL A 1063 -10.54 -12.50 -21.98
CA VAL A 1063 -11.76 -13.26 -21.75
C VAL A 1063 -11.77 -14.63 -22.44
N ASN A 1064 -11.00 -14.81 -23.52
CA ASN A 1064 -10.90 -16.09 -24.23
C ASN A 1064 -9.97 -17.10 -23.55
N LEU A 1065 -9.13 -16.66 -22.60
CA LEU A 1065 -8.17 -17.54 -21.94
C LEU A 1065 -8.91 -18.46 -20.96
N GLU A 1066 -8.84 -19.77 -21.22
CA GLU A 1066 -9.53 -20.81 -20.46
C GLU A 1066 -8.55 -21.70 -19.66
N ARG A 1067 -7.32 -21.88 -20.15
CA ARG A 1067 -6.31 -22.81 -19.58
C ARG A 1067 -4.90 -22.22 -19.55
N ILE A 1068 -4.10 -22.64 -18.57
CA ILE A 1068 -2.67 -22.32 -18.47
C ILE A 1068 -1.85 -23.60 -18.65
N HIS A 1069 -0.80 -23.57 -19.47
CA HIS A 1069 0.14 -24.68 -19.62
C HIS A 1069 1.03 -24.84 -18.40
N ASP A 1070 1.41 -26.08 -18.06
CA ASP A 1070 2.14 -26.43 -16.83
C ASP A 1070 3.49 -25.71 -16.70
N ASP A 1071 4.20 -25.52 -17.81
CA ASP A 1071 5.50 -24.85 -17.83
C ASP A 1071 5.44 -23.37 -18.23
N ALA A 1072 4.26 -22.75 -18.29
CA ALA A 1072 4.13 -21.37 -18.78
C ALA A 1072 4.95 -20.32 -17.98
N PHE A 1073 5.21 -20.59 -16.69
CA PHE A 1073 5.95 -19.69 -15.79
C PHE A 1073 7.42 -20.10 -15.56
N GLU A 1074 7.95 -21.07 -16.32
CA GLU A 1074 9.37 -21.48 -16.25
C GLU A 1074 10.38 -20.30 -16.22
N PRO A 1075 10.22 -19.24 -17.04
CA PRO A 1075 11.17 -18.11 -17.06
C PRO A 1075 11.29 -17.36 -15.73
N PHE A 1076 10.26 -17.43 -14.88
CA PHE A 1076 10.16 -16.67 -13.64
C PHE A 1076 10.78 -17.39 -12.44
N ALA A 1077 11.26 -18.63 -12.62
CA ALA A 1077 11.81 -19.45 -11.52
C ALA A 1077 12.97 -18.78 -10.77
N SER A 1078 13.75 -17.94 -11.45
CA SER A 1078 14.88 -17.19 -10.86
C SER A 1078 14.50 -15.81 -10.31
N SER A 1079 13.22 -15.44 -10.30
CA SER A 1079 12.78 -14.14 -9.81
C SER A 1079 12.79 -14.11 -8.28
N GLN A 1080 13.18 -12.99 -7.71
CA GLN A 1080 13.23 -12.78 -6.25
C GLN A 1080 11.93 -12.21 -5.69
N GLU A 1081 11.28 -11.40 -6.52
CA GLU A 1081 9.99 -10.80 -6.24
C GLU A 1081 9.27 -10.71 -7.58
N ILE A 1082 8.01 -11.12 -7.59
CA ILE A 1082 7.13 -10.84 -8.71
C ILE A 1082 5.69 -10.85 -8.21
N PHE A 1083 4.92 -9.90 -8.71
CA PHE A 1083 3.49 -9.88 -8.60
C PHE A 1083 2.90 -10.34 -9.94
N ILE A 1084 2.24 -11.49 -9.93
CA ILE A 1084 1.58 -12.06 -11.10
C ILE A 1084 0.08 -11.82 -10.96
N LYS A 1085 -0.45 -11.00 -11.86
CA LYS A 1085 -1.88 -10.75 -11.98
C LYS A 1085 -2.45 -11.49 -13.18
N ILE A 1086 -3.44 -12.34 -12.97
CA ILE A 1086 -4.23 -12.98 -14.01
C ILE A 1086 -5.66 -12.54 -13.76
N THR A 1087 -6.23 -11.71 -14.62
CA THR A 1087 -7.54 -11.10 -14.37
C THR A 1087 -8.35 -10.98 -15.65
N GLU A 1088 -9.67 -10.84 -15.52
CA GLU A 1088 -10.57 -10.69 -16.67
C GLU A 1088 -10.43 -11.87 -17.66
N THR A 1089 -10.31 -13.10 -17.15
CA THR A 1089 -10.20 -14.33 -17.96
C THR A 1089 -11.35 -15.31 -17.70
N SER A 1090 -11.51 -16.30 -18.57
CA SER A 1090 -12.46 -17.41 -18.40
C SER A 1090 -11.83 -18.63 -17.71
N ILE A 1091 -10.68 -18.47 -17.04
CA ILE A 1091 -10.03 -19.56 -16.30
C ILE A 1091 -10.91 -19.98 -15.15
N SER A 1092 -11.28 -21.27 -15.15
CA SER A 1092 -12.09 -21.88 -14.08
C SER A 1092 -11.29 -22.77 -13.13
N LYS A 1093 -10.09 -23.20 -13.54
CA LYS A 1093 -9.17 -24.05 -12.76
C LYS A 1093 -7.73 -23.69 -13.08
N LEU A 1094 -6.88 -23.64 -12.05
CA LEU A 1094 -5.43 -23.52 -12.21
C LEU A 1094 -4.78 -24.89 -12.48
N PRO A 1095 -3.67 -24.96 -13.23
CA PRO A 1095 -2.96 -26.21 -13.47
C PRO A 1095 -2.32 -26.76 -12.19
N PRO A 1096 -2.21 -28.08 -12.00
CA PRO A 1096 -1.55 -28.66 -10.83
C PRO A 1096 -0.09 -28.23 -10.68
N ALA A 1097 0.61 -28.00 -11.80
CA ALA A 1097 2.00 -27.57 -11.83
C ALA A 1097 2.20 -26.05 -11.72
N PHE A 1098 1.17 -25.28 -11.37
CA PHE A 1098 1.22 -23.81 -11.35
C PHE A 1098 2.40 -23.25 -10.52
N MET A 1099 2.68 -23.85 -9.37
CA MET A 1099 3.81 -23.44 -8.50
C MET A 1099 5.14 -24.13 -8.78
N LYS A 1100 5.23 -25.02 -9.78
CA LYS A 1100 6.46 -25.77 -10.11
C LYS A 1100 7.68 -24.86 -10.22
N HIS A 1101 7.51 -23.71 -10.87
CA HIS A 1101 8.56 -22.71 -11.08
C HIS A 1101 8.42 -21.51 -10.13
N LEU A 1102 7.20 -21.12 -9.78
CA LEU A 1102 6.94 -19.94 -8.95
C LEU A 1102 7.25 -20.15 -7.46
N GLY A 1103 7.20 -21.38 -6.95
CA GLY A 1103 7.39 -21.67 -5.53
C GLY A 1103 8.79 -21.37 -4.97
N GLN A 1104 9.77 -21.07 -5.82
CA GLN A 1104 11.13 -20.71 -5.38
C GLN A 1104 11.28 -19.20 -5.13
N ILE A 1105 10.28 -18.40 -5.49
CA ILE A 1105 10.30 -16.94 -5.44
C ILE A 1105 9.97 -16.48 -4.01
N PRO A 1106 10.90 -15.79 -3.30
CA PRO A 1106 10.68 -15.36 -1.92
C PRO A 1106 9.51 -14.39 -1.70
N GLN A 1107 9.35 -13.42 -2.61
CA GLN A 1107 8.27 -12.43 -2.56
C GLN A 1107 7.34 -12.58 -3.75
N LEU A 1108 6.59 -13.68 -3.74
CA LEU A 1108 5.57 -13.95 -4.74
C LEU A 1108 4.22 -13.39 -4.26
N GLY A 1109 3.65 -12.49 -5.05
CA GLY A 1109 2.26 -12.07 -4.94
C GLY A 1109 1.46 -12.59 -6.13
N ILE A 1110 0.27 -13.12 -5.88
CA ILE A 1110 -0.60 -13.65 -6.92
C ILE A 1110 -1.97 -12.99 -6.81
N ASP A 1111 -2.38 -12.33 -7.88
CA ASP A 1111 -3.71 -11.77 -8.04
C ASP A 1111 -4.43 -12.55 -9.13
N ILE A 1112 -5.36 -13.41 -8.73
CA ILE A 1112 -6.25 -14.13 -9.64
C ILE A 1112 -7.68 -13.59 -9.54
N SER A 1113 -7.84 -12.29 -9.30
CA SER A 1113 -9.14 -11.62 -9.21
C SER A 1113 -9.89 -11.57 -10.55
N TYR A 1114 -11.23 -11.54 -10.47
CA TYR A 1114 -12.14 -11.42 -11.62
C TYR A 1114 -11.93 -12.49 -12.69
N ASN A 1115 -11.81 -13.76 -12.27
CA ASN A 1115 -11.82 -14.93 -13.14
C ASN A 1115 -13.07 -15.80 -12.87
N GLN A 1116 -13.11 -17.02 -13.39
CA GLN A 1116 -14.22 -17.96 -13.22
C GLN A 1116 -13.89 -19.11 -12.27
N ILE A 1117 -12.96 -18.89 -11.32
CA ILE A 1117 -12.47 -19.92 -10.40
C ILE A 1117 -13.53 -20.18 -9.32
N ALA A 1118 -14.07 -21.39 -9.30
CA ALA A 1118 -15.07 -21.79 -8.30
C ALA A 1118 -14.49 -22.57 -7.11
N ARG A 1119 -13.36 -23.27 -7.31
CA ARG A 1119 -12.70 -24.13 -6.33
C ARG A 1119 -11.18 -24.00 -6.43
N LEU A 1120 -10.48 -24.12 -5.30
CA LEU A 1120 -9.03 -23.92 -5.21
C LEU A 1120 -8.41 -24.98 -4.28
N ASN A 1121 -7.57 -25.87 -4.80
CA ASN A 1121 -6.94 -26.94 -4.01
C ASN A 1121 -5.58 -26.46 -3.43
N PRO A 1122 -5.25 -26.71 -2.15
CA PRO A 1122 -3.97 -26.31 -1.57
C PRO A 1122 -2.76 -26.92 -2.30
N ALA A 1123 -2.89 -28.13 -2.88
CA ALA A 1123 -1.81 -28.80 -3.61
C ALA A 1123 -1.34 -28.03 -4.85
N ILE A 1124 -2.16 -27.12 -5.40
CA ILE A 1124 -1.77 -26.24 -6.52
C ILE A 1124 -0.66 -25.30 -6.06
N PHE A 1125 -0.79 -24.78 -4.83
CA PHE A 1125 0.19 -23.85 -4.27
C PHE A 1125 1.33 -24.59 -3.54
N TYR A 1126 1.04 -25.73 -2.94
CA TYR A 1126 1.97 -26.50 -2.09
C TYR A 1126 2.13 -27.96 -2.56
N PRO A 1127 2.64 -28.22 -3.78
CA PRO A 1127 2.62 -29.55 -4.38
C PRO A 1127 3.55 -30.58 -3.70
N ASN A 1128 4.68 -30.13 -3.13
CA ASN A 1128 5.68 -31.00 -2.50
C ASN A 1128 5.44 -31.25 -1.00
N PHE A 1129 4.35 -30.72 -0.45
CA PHE A 1129 4.04 -30.81 0.97
C PHE A 1129 2.72 -31.54 1.16
N THR A 1130 2.65 -32.39 2.18
CA THR A 1130 1.40 -33.03 2.58
C THR A 1130 0.37 -32.00 3.06
N SER A 1131 0.81 -30.83 3.56
CA SER A 1131 -0.04 -29.69 3.93
C SER A 1131 0.74 -28.37 3.95
N TRP A 1132 0.05 -27.26 3.65
CA TRP A 1132 0.57 -25.89 3.75
C TRP A 1132 1.00 -25.51 5.17
N SER A 1133 0.50 -26.22 6.20
CA SER A 1133 0.87 -26.00 7.61
C SER A 1133 2.37 -26.05 7.87
N HIS A 1134 3.10 -26.86 7.10
CA HIS A 1134 4.54 -27.12 7.21
C HIS A 1134 5.42 -25.94 6.78
N VAL A 1135 4.99 -25.21 5.76
CA VAL A 1135 5.73 -24.09 5.16
C VAL A 1135 5.10 -22.73 5.48
N ALA A 1136 3.92 -22.77 6.09
CA ALA A 1136 3.11 -21.62 6.44
C ALA A 1136 2.72 -20.78 5.23
N THR A 1137 2.72 -19.45 5.37
CA THR A 1137 2.25 -18.54 4.32
C THR A 1137 3.37 -17.89 3.51
N LYS A 1138 4.62 -18.35 3.72
CA LYS A 1138 5.84 -17.73 3.20
C LYS A 1138 6.00 -17.85 1.69
N LEU A 1139 5.43 -18.88 1.09
CA LEU A 1139 5.46 -19.10 -0.36
C LEU A 1139 4.73 -17.99 -1.13
N LEU A 1140 3.71 -17.38 -0.52
CA LEU A 1140 2.91 -16.29 -1.09
C LEU A 1140 2.94 -15.10 -0.12
N SER A 1141 4.14 -14.72 0.33
CA SER A 1141 4.34 -13.59 1.24
C SER A 1141 3.81 -12.27 0.65
N GLY A 1142 3.82 -12.12 -0.69
CA GLY A 1142 3.22 -11.00 -1.42
C GLY A 1142 1.69 -11.01 -1.48
N GLY A 1143 1.06 -12.04 -0.90
CA GLY A 1143 -0.38 -12.19 -0.78
C GLY A 1143 -1.05 -12.90 -1.94
N LEU A 1144 -2.28 -13.32 -1.69
CA LEU A 1144 -3.17 -13.97 -2.65
C LEU A 1144 -4.48 -13.19 -2.74
N ILE A 1145 -4.75 -12.57 -3.90
CA ILE A 1145 -5.98 -11.81 -4.16
C ILE A 1145 -6.92 -12.65 -5.01
N LEU A 1146 -8.15 -12.84 -4.53
CA LEU A 1146 -9.15 -13.74 -5.10
C LEU A 1146 -10.49 -13.06 -5.40
N THR A 1147 -10.58 -11.75 -5.21
CA THR A 1147 -11.82 -10.98 -5.29
C THR A 1147 -12.49 -11.13 -6.67
N GLY A 1148 -13.83 -11.13 -6.70
CA GLY A 1148 -14.58 -11.20 -7.95
C GLY A 1148 -14.62 -12.59 -8.64
N ASN A 1149 -14.19 -13.66 -7.97
CA ASN A 1149 -14.38 -15.03 -8.44
C ASN A 1149 -15.66 -15.67 -7.88
N PRO A 1150 -16.32 -16.58 -8.62
CA PRO A 1150 -17.50 -17.32 -8.15
C PRO A 1150 -17.13 -18.48 -7.20
N LEU A 1151 -16.38 -18.19 -6.13
CA LEU A 1151 -15.91 -19.18 -5.16
C LEU A 1151 -17.09 -19.85 -4.43
N ARG A 1152 -17.05 -21.17 -4.25
CA ARG A 1152 -18.05 -21.93 -3.48
C ARG A 1152 -17.52 -22.28 -2.09
N CYS A 1153 -18.31 -22.03 -1.05
CA CYS A 1153 -18.00 -22.37 0.34
C CYS A 1153 -18.16 -23.89 0.56
N GLU A 1154 -17.28 -24.69 -0.02
CA GLU A 1154 -17.24 -26.15 0.14
C GLU A 1154 -15.90 -26.57 0.77
N CYS A 1155 -15.80 -27.82 1.23
CA CYS A 1155 -14.61 -28.35 1.92
C CYS A 1155 -13.27 -28.05 1.21
N GLY A 1156 -13.25 -28.08 -0.12
CA GLY A 1156 -12.05 -27.78 -0.91
C GLY A 1156 -11.49 -26.36 -0.73
N LEU A 1157 -12.25 -25.42 -0.16
CA LEU A 1157 -11.84 -24.03 0.08
C LEU A 1157 -11.56 -23.72 1.55
N ALA A 1158 -11.89 -24.61 2.50
CA ALA A 1158 -11.77 -24.33 3.93
C ALA A 1158 -10.32 -24.03 4.37
N TRP A 1159 -9.33 -24.69 3.74
CA TRP A 1159 -7.92 -24.43 3.98
C TRP A 1159 -7.54 -22.96 3.76
N LEU A 1160 -8.21 -22.29 2.82
CA LEU A 1160 -7.88 -20.94 2.40
C LEU A 1160 -8.29 -19.92 3.47
N GLY A 1161 -9.41 -20.14 4.16
CA GLY A 1161 -9.79 -19.31 5.31
C GLY A 1161 -8.75 -19.37 6.43
N ALA A 1162 -8.31 -20.58 6.79
CA ALA A 1162 -7.24 -20.79 7.76
C ALA A 1162 -5.90 -20.19 7.29
N TRP A 1163 -5.59 -20.34 6.01
CA TRP A 1163 -4.40 -19.77 5.38
C TRP A 1163 -4.41 -18.24 5.44
N LEU A 1164 -5.53 -17.58 5.10
CA LEU A 1164 -5.66 -16.11 5.14
C LEU A 1164 -5.54 -15.56 6.56
N ARG A 1165 -6.15 -16.22 7.57
CA ARG A 1165 -6.01 -15.83 8.99
C ARG A 1165 -4.55 -15.91 9.44
N ARG A 1166 -3.87 -17.03 9.13
CA ARG A 1166 -2.42 -17.17 9.40
C ARG A 1166 -1.61 -16.13 8.65
N TRP A 1167 -1.94 -15.84 7.40
CA TRP A 1167 -1.20 -14.90 6.55
C TRP A 1167 -1.29 -13.46 7.09
N LEU A 1168 -2.46 -13.05 7.60
CA LEU A 1168 -2.65 -11.74 8.26
C LEU A 1168 -1.79 -11.57 9.52
N GLN A 1169 -1.55 -12.67 10.25
CA GLN A 1169 -0.71 -12.70 11.44
C GLN A 1169 0.79 -12.84 11.12
N GLU A 1170 1.13 -13.48 10.01
CA GLU A 1170 2.52 -13.71 9.58
C GLU A 1170 3.11 -12.55 8.77
N ASN A 1171 2.29 -11.77 8.07
CA ASN A 1171 2.75 -10.75 7.13
C ASN A 1171 2.22 -9.35 7.48
N GLU A 1172 3.12 -8.38 7.50
CA GLU A 1172 2.77 -6.96 7.58
C GLU A 1172 2.29 -6.46 6.21
N ALA A 1173 1.08 -6.89 5.84
CA ALA A 1173 0.45 -6.47 4.61
C ALA A 1173 0.02 -5.00 4.67
N GLY A 1174 0.25 -4.26 3.57
CA GLY A 1174 -0.29 -2.92 3.39
C GLY A 1174 -1.82 -2.90 3.50
N SER A 1175 -2.37 -1.73 3.82
CA SER A 1175 -3.80 -1.54 4.08
C SER A 1175 -4.71 -2.02 2.95
N GLU A 1176 -4.28 -1.88 1.69
CA GLU A 1176 -5.04 -2.35 0.52
C GLU A 1176 -5.15 -3.87 0.45
N LEU A 1177 -4.05 -4.58 0.69
CA LEU A 1177 -4.03 -6.04 0.63
C LEU A 1177 -4.82 -6.64 1.82
N ARG A 1178 -4.72 -6.02 3.00
CA ARG A 1178 -5.60 -6.37 4.13
C ARG A 1178 -7.07 -6.18 3.77
N ARG A 1179 -7.43 -5.04 3.17
CA ARG A 1179 -8.81 -4.77 2.72
C ARG A 1179 -9.29 -5.78 1.68
N ALA A 1180 -8.42 -6.17 0.74
CA ALA A 1180 -8.73 -7.21 -0.24
C ALA A 1180 -9.02 -8.57 0.41
N VAL A 1181 -8.24 -8.95 1.43
CA VAL A 1181 -8.47 -10.18 2.19
C VAL A 1181 -9.79 -10.13 2.98
N HIS A 1182 -10.09 -9.01 3.65
CA HIS A 1182 -11.34 -8.85 4.43
C HIS A 1182 -12.59 -8.78 3.54
N SER A 1183 -12.46 -8.39 2.27
CA SER A 1183 -13.57 -8.34 1.31
C SER A 1183 -13.74 -9.61 0.49
N ALA A 1184 -12.84 -10.59 0.63
CA ALA A 1184 -12.93 -11.84 -0.11
C ALA A 1184 -14.04 -12.73 0.46
N THR A 1185 -14.98 -13.14 -0.38
CA THR A 1185 -16.15 -13.95 -0.01
C THR A 1185 -16.27 -15.20 -0.86
N CYS A 1186 -16.97 -16.21 -0.36
CA CYS A 1186 -17.47 -17.36 -1.12
C CYS A 1186 -19.00 -17.40 -1.06
N THR A 1187 -19.62 -18.17 -1.95
CA THR A 1187 -21.05 -18.42 -1.98
C THR A 1187 -21.36 -19.79 -1.37
N ASP A 1188 -22.24 -19.83 -0.37
CA ASP A 1188 -22.71 -21.08 0.24
C ASP A 1188 -23.75 -21.79 -0.65
N GLN A 1189 -24.22 -22.97 -0.24
CA GLN A 1189 -25.25 -23.73 -0.99
C GLN A 1189 -26.59 -22.98 -1.10
N ALA A 1190 -26.87 -22.04 -0.19
CA ALA A 1190 -28.06 -21.20 -0.17
C ALA A 1190 -27.89 -19.89 -0.97
N GLY A 1191 -26.74 -19.68 -1.61
CA GLY A 1191 -26.41 -18.49 -2.40
C GLY A 1191 -26.03 -17.27 -1.56
N ARG A 1192 -25.77 -17.42 -0.25
CA ARG A 1192 -25.32 -16.33 0.63
C ARG A 1192 -23.81 -16.14 0.50
N HIS A 1193 -23.38 -14.88 0.59
CA HIS A 1193 -21.96 -14.55 0.61
C HIS A 1193 -21.40 -14.68 2.03
N VAL A 1194 -20.41 -15.54 2.21
CA VAL A 1194 -19.70 -15.76 3.47
C VAL A 1194 -18.28 -15.22 3.32
N ALA A 1195 -17.79 -14.46 4.30
CA ALA A 1195 -16.40 -13.99 4.30
C ALA A 1195 -15.45 -15.19 4.38
N LEU A 1196 -14.43 -15.24 3.52
CA LEU A 1196 -13.47 -16.35 3.53
C LEU A 1196 -12.72 -16.46 4.87
N LEU A 1197 -12.52 -15.34 5.56
CA LEU A 1197 -11.92 -15.30 6.90
C LEU A 1197 -12.78 -16.00 7.96
N GLN A 1198 -14.10 -16.13 7.76
CA GLN A 1198 -14.99 -16.89 8.66
C GLN A 1198 -14.97 -18.39 8.35
N LEU A 1199 -14.66 -18.79 7.11
CA LEU A 1199 -14.74 -20.17 6.66
C LEU A 1199 -13.81 -21.09 7.48
N ARG A 1200 -14.39 -22.15 8.06
CA ARG A 1200 -13.69 -23.26 8.72
C ARG A 1200 -14.04 -24.61 8.07
N ALA A 1201 -13.26 -25.65 8.40
CA ALA A 1201 -13.38 -26.96 7.78
C ALA A 1201 -14.65 -27.73 8.19
N ASP A 1202 -15.09 -27.56 9.42
CA ASP A 1202 -16.33 -28.16 9.94
C ASP A 1202 -17.59 -27.49 9.38
N GLU A 1203 -17.57 -26.16 9.22
CA GLU A 1203 -18.67 -25.42 8.56
C GLU A 1203 -18.76 -25.69 7.05
N ALA A 1204 -17.68 -26.19 6.44
CA ALA A 1204 -17.61 -26.56 5.03
C ALA A 1204 -18.02 -28.03 4.76
N GLU A 1205 -18.64 -28.71 5.75
CA GLU A 1205 -19.06 -30.11 5.71
C GLU A 1205 -17.94 -31.08 5.29
N CYS A 1206 -16.71 -30.83 5.73
CA CYS A 1206 -15.59 -31.73 5.45
C CYS A 1206 -15.76 -33.08 6.16
N HIS A 1207 -15.89 -34.17 5.42
CA HIS A 1207 -15.70 -35.52 5.97
C HIS A 1207 -14.27 -35.66 6.53
N ALA A 1208 -14.10 -36.36 7.66
CA ALA A 1208 -12.82 -36.52 8.36
C ALA A 1208 -11.65 -37.02 7.48
N SER A 1209 -11.96 -37.74 6.40
CA SER A 1209 -10.99 -38.20 5.40
C SER A 1209 -10.39 -37.08 4.51
N ALA A 1210 -11.02 -35.90 4.44
CA ALA A 1210 -10.48 -34.72 3.73
C ALA A 1210 -9.57 -33.85 4.61
N LEU A 1211 -9.62 -34.03 5.94
CA LEU A 1211 -8.74 -33.37 6.94
C LEU A 1211 -7.54 -34.25 7.34
N SER A 1212 -7.59 -35.55 7.06
CA SER A 1212 -6.48 -36.48 7.26
C SER A 1212 -5.51 -36.43 6.07
N SER A 1213 -4.53 -35.52 6.13
CA SER A 1213 -3.26 -35.67 5.42
C SER A 1213 -2.16 -36.24 6.33
N ASP A 1214 -2.53 -36.80 7.49
CA ASP A 1214 -1.64 -37.62 8.32
C ASP A 1214 -1.63 -39.05 7.79
N ALA A 1215 -0.90 -39.25 6.70
CA ALA A 1215 -0.33 -40.56 6.42
C ALA A 1215 0.73 -40.85 7.48
N GLN A 1216 0.32 -41.42 8.62
CA GLN A 1216 1.24 -42.09 9.53
C GLN A 1216 1.97 -43.19 8.76
N PRO A 1217 3.31 -43.25 8.77
CA PRO A 1217 4.01 -44.45 8.36
C PRO A 1217 3.66 -45.57 9.34
N ASN A 1218 3.08 -46.65 8.81
CA ASN A 1218 2.79 -47.89 9.51
C ASN A 1218 4.00 -48.36 10.35
N TYR A 1219 3.94 -48.17 11.66
CA TYR A 1219 4.67 -48.97 12.65
C TYR A 1219 3.70 -49.94 13.33
N SER A 1220 3.02 -50.76 12.54
CA SER A 1220 2.23 -51.89 13.00
C SER A 1220 3.03 -53.19 12.83
N SER A 1221 4.08 -53.43 13.61
CA SER A 1221 4.73 -54.75 13.67
C SER A 1221 5.74 -54.93 14.82
N PHE A 1222 5.39 -54.62 16.08
CA PHE A 1222 6.20 -55.15 17.20
C PHE A 1222 5.49 -55.34 18.55
N ILE A 1223 4.26 -54.85 18.72
CA ILE A 1223 3.52 -54.96 20.01
C ILE A 1223 2.48 -56.11 20.01
N TYR A 1224 2.11 -56.63 18.84
CA TYR A 1224 1.16 -57.76 18.71
C TYR A 1224 1.77 -59.16 18.89
N GLN A 1225 3.09 -59.30 19.09
CA GLN A 1225 3.75 -60.58 19.37
C GLN A 1225 4.10 -60.81 20.85
N MET A 1226 4.03 -59.78 21.70
CA MET A 1226 4.33 -59.92 23.15
C MET A 1226 3.09 -60.17 24.02
N THR A 1227 1.91 -59.79 23.57
CA THR A 1227 0.64 -60.01 24.31
C THR A 1227 0.04 -61.40 24.11
N PHE A 1228 0.48 -62.16 23.09
CA PHE A 1228 0.03 -63.54 22.85
C PHE A 1228 0.81 -64.61 23.65
N CYS A 1229 2.03 -64.31 24.11
CA CYS A 1229 2.84 -65.22 24.94
C CYS A 1229 2.51 -65.15 26.45
N LEU A 1230 1.93 -64.04 26.94
CA LEU A 1230 1.51 -63.89 28.34
C LEU A 1230 0.12 -64.50 28.64
N TRP A 1231 -0.67 -64.83 27.61
CA TRP A 1231 -1.98 -65.48 27.76
C TRP A 1231 -1.92 -67.02 27.79
N ILE A 1232 -0.81 -67.64 27.36
CA ILE A 1232 -0.62 -69.11 27.36
C ILE A 1232 0.00 -69.63 28.67
N LEU A 1233 0.57 -68.77 29.52
CA LEU A 1233 1.14 -69.15 30.83
C LEU A 1233 0.20 -68.98 32.04
N ILE A 1234 -1.00 -68.43 31.84
CA ILE A 1234 -2.03 -68.31 32.90
C ILE A 1234 -3.14 -69.39 32.77
N LEU A 1235 -3.05 -70.26 31.76
CA LEU A 1235 -3.91 -71.44 31.58
C LEU A 1235 -3.15 -72.78 31.67
N ARG A 1236 -2.08 -72.83 32.47
CA ARG A 1236 -1.51 -74.06 33.04
C ARG A 1236 -1.06 -73.88 34.48
#